data_AF-A0A9D7M392-F1
#
_entry.id   AF-A0A9D7M392-F1
#
_cell.length_a   1.000
_cell.length_b   1.000
_cell.length_c   1.000
_cell.angle_alpha   90.00
_cell.angle_beta   90.00
_cell.angle_gamma   90.00
#
_symmetry.space_group_name_H-M   'P 1'
#
loop_
_entity.id
_entity.type
_entity.pdbx_description
1 polymer ?
#
loop_
_entity_poly.entity_id
_entity_poly.type
_entity_poly.pdbx_seq_one_letter_code
_entity_poly.pdbx_strand_id
1 'polypeptide(L)'
;MKRFLILLLIFSGTSITAQNLALQDLFSMCNKTNWDEVNEQLLKKGWDFNDSRKGDDEHYNIITWTFNKDSYSDKAEGWLYLFTYEGYPNKITFTFADKTVYTRIKTGITAAGLKHTENSIEDNEIVSVYTGTSFIVSVHTEKRVGEENYDIENFITAYSVIVIKKSGVYDNDNGKKIEYDANGNVKSEYFLTNGKINGPLKVYHENGNLLKVGSFLNGLENGKFVEYNEKGTKTAVYSMVNGEIEGLLTIFEDELKSQEISYKQGKKNGKYLSFSYNDNNYLQTKIVGEYLDDMENGQWQTLLIVDGKEKMIEFTTYSKDLKNGAFSEYISSDSLETGFYQDGVLNGYYNLKTSTIAYEITDTEKEITLWNIECEGSYKNGLKDGRWIYYSLGNKIKEGYYKNGKETGMWAEYLGIGNHFGELYSETIYINGIKDGVYARYFDCSTSIDSTMGSFSVKFINTPVQETYYYSLGMKTGEYSLQDSNGTILSKGTYLADKKNGLWVESFIVRDLNQKPIRIYNKGNYTNDKKTGKWQEYILEGSILETQEYVNGLLDGKTIRLNEKEKPSEVFHFSKGELKYLEVFDSIGIHILHKYQIHSIKGNVINCLKTNFENNISITQGYEFISSFEDFNFYYLDFDFMQATSDTGNIVYHELHNSKTINQITYESTSTQERGWKKEGSFEILDITNNKILETGNYKNNKKHGLWKTYNYEIGVYMEQEFKEDISGIEKYYLINTKQLFSGKYIVTHQNSNIKYEFKISTGLRDGKSKYYNEQGKEIKTEKYEKGIIKS
;
A
#
# COMPACT_ATOMS: atom_id res chain seq x y z
N MET A 1 -93.87 68.83 93.31
CA MET A 1 -94.35 70.02 92.57
C MET A 1 -93.64 70.02 91.22
N LYS A 2 -94.36 69.73 90.12
CA LYS A 2 -93.86 69.73 88.74
C LYS A 2 -93.56 71.17 88.30
N ARG A 3 -92.40 71.44 87.69
CA ARG A 3 -92.21 72.58 86.77
C ARG A 3 -91.31 72.15 85.61
N PHE A 4 -91.86 72.35 84.41
CA PHE A 4 -91.27 72.15 83.10
C PHE A 4 -89.95 72.94 82.94
N LEU A 5 -88.97 72.34 82.27
CA LEU A 5 -87.89 73.08 81.62
C LEU A 5 -87.83 72.66 80.14
N ILE A 6 -87.94 73.64 79.27
CA ILE A 6 -87.94 73.55 77.81
C ILE A 6 -86.49 73.61 77.30
N LEU A 7 -86.23 72.82 76.26
CA LEU A 7 -85.03 72.75 75.43
C LEU A 7 -84.38 74.12 75.13
N LEU A 8 -83.05 74.18 75.26
CA LEU A 8 -82.18 74.79 74.25
C LEU A 8 -80.99 73.84 74.05
N LEU A 9 -81.00 73.11 72.93
CA LEU A 9 -79.92 72.25 72.47
C LEU A 9 -78.74 73.14 72.05
N ILE A 10 -77.68 73.12 72.85
CA ILE A 10 -76.37 73.64 72.45
C ILE A 10 -75.75 72.55 71.58
N PHE A 11 -75.77 72.76 70.26
CA PHE A 11 -74.97 72.01 69.30
C PHE A 11 -73.50 72.35 69.55
N SER A 12 -72.81 71.56 70.39
CA SER A 12 -71.35 71.49 70.38
C SER A 12 -70.94 70.62 69.19
N GLY A 13 -71.03 71.19 67.99
CA GLY A 13 -70.47 70.60 66.78
C GLY A 13 -68.96 70.73 66.78
N THR A 14 -68.28 69.88 67.54
CA THR A 14 -66.85 69.60 67.35
C THR A 14 -66.70 68.17 66.82
N SER A 15 -67.14 67.95 65.59
CA SER A 15 -66.67 66.83 64.77
C SER A 15 -65.50 67.33 63.93
N ILE A 16 -64.36 67.54 64.59
CA ILE A 16 -63.06 67.51 63.90
C ILE A 16 -62.71 66.02 63.81
N THR A 17 -63.25 65.34 62.80
CA THR A 17 -62.85 63.97 62.49
C THR A 17 -61.60 64.05 61.63
N ALA A 18 -60.44 64.21 62.25
CA ALA A 18 -59.18 63.97 61.56
C ALA A 18 -59.10 62.50 61.12
N GLN A 19 -58.53 62.23 59.95
CA GLN A 19 -58.36 60.88 59.44
C GLN A 19 -57.62 59.96 60.45
N ASN A 20 -58.27 58.88 60.89
CA ASN A 20 -57.77 58.01 61.97
C ASN A 20 -57.22 56.64 61.51
N LEU A 21 -56.46 56.59 60.41
CA LEU A 21 -55.73 55.37 60.05
C LEU A 21 -54.40 55.27 60.82
N ALA A 22 -54.10 54.08 61.33
CA ALA A 22 -52.80 53.71 61.90
C ALA A 22 -52.14 52.61 61.06
N LEU A 23 -50.84 52.36 61.28
CA LEU A 23 -50.10 51.38 60.48
C LEU A 23 -50.71 49.97 60.57
N GLN A 24 -51.24 49.60 61.74
CA GLN A 24 -51.90 48.30 61.93
C GLN A 24 -53.20 48.17 61.13
N ASP A 25 -53.91 49.27 60.88
CA ASP A 25 -55.07 49.25 59.98
C ASP A 25 -54.61 48.92 58.56
N LEU A 26 -53.53 49.55 58.08
CA LEU A 26 -52.94 49.28 56.75
C LEU A 26 -52.48 47.83 56.62
N PHE A 27 -51.81 47.28 57.63
CA PHE A 27 -51.41 45.87 57.67
C PHE A 27 -52.60 44.91 57.65
N SER A 28 -53.65 45.22 58.43
CA SER A 28 -54.87 44.43 58.44
C SER A 28 -55.57 44.43 57.07
N MET A 29 -55.70 45.61 56.45
CA MET A 29 -56.28 45.76 55.11
C MET A 29 -55.47 45.01 54.04
N CYS A 30 -54.14 45.11 54.09
CA CYS A 30 -53.26 44.44 53.12
C CYS A 30 -53.20 42.91 53.29
N ASN A 31 -53.75 42.36 54.38
CA ASN A 31 -53.84 40.92 54.62
C ASN A 31 -55.26 40.34 54.40
N LYS A 32 -56.24 41.15 53.98
CA LYS A 32 -57.59 40.65 53.71
C LYS A 32 -57.62 39.68 52.53
N THR A 33 -58.66 38.84 52.48
CA THR A 33 -58.80 37.80 51.43
C THR A 33 -59.45 38.32 50.16
N ASN A 34 -60.06 39.51 50.21
CA ASN A 34 -60.64 40.22 49.08
C ASN A 34 -60.68 41.73 49.37
N TRP A 35 -60.94 42.54 48.35
CA TRP A 35 -61.00 43.99 48.48
C TRP A 35 -62.28 44.51 49.16
N ASP A 36 -63.37 43.74 49.17
CA ASP A 36 -64.65 44.14 49.76
C ASP A 36 -64.54 44.25 51.30
N GLU A 37 -63.79 43.33 51.92
CA GLU A 37 -63.45 43.44 53.35
C GLU A 37 -62.66 44.72 53.68
N VAL A 38 -61.82 45.19 52.75
CA VAL A 38 -61.08 46.46 52.91
C VAL A 38 -62.05 47.64 52.79
N ASN A 39 -62.95 47.59 51.81
CA ASN A 39 -64.01 48.58 51.61
C ASN A 39 -64.87 48.73 52.87
N GLU A 40 -65.36 47.64 53.46
CA GLU A 40 -66.14 47.67 54.69
C GLU A 40 -65.38 48.32 55.86
N GLN A 41 -64.08 48.03 56.00
CA GLN A 41 -63.24 48.58 57.05
C GLN A 41 -63.06 50.09 56.89
N LEU A 42 -62.92 50.57 55.65
CA LEU A 42 -62.76 51.98 55.33
C LEU A 42 -64.07 52.76 55.53
N LEU A 43 -65.21 52.22 55.07
CA LEU A 43 -66.54 52.82 55.28
C LEU A 43 -66.85 53.01 56.77
N LYS A 44 -66.52 52.03 57.63
CA LYS A 44 -66.67 52.13 59.09
C LYS A 44 -65.83 53.24 59.72
N LYS A 45 -64.78 53.70 59.03
CA LYS A 45 -63.88 54.78 59.45
C LYS A 45 -64.18 56.12 58.74
N GLY A 46 -65.28 56.21 58.00
CA GLY A 46 -65.73 57.45 57.35
C GLY A 46 -65.03 57.77 56.03
N TRP A 47 -64.41 56.78 55.39
CA TRP A 47 -63.87 56.94 54.03
C TRP A 47 -64.95 56.65 52.99
N ASP A 48 -64.91 57.39 51.89
CA ASP A 48 -65.79 57.20 50.75
C ASP A 48 -65.05 56.53 49.59
N PHE A 49 -65.70 55.60 48.91
CA PHE A 49 -65.22 55.06 47.63
C PHE A 49 -65.14 56.19 46.61
N ASN A 50 -64.02 56.30 45.89
CA ASN A 50 -63.82 57.34 44.87
C ASN A 50 -63.79 56.76 43.45
N ASP A 51 -62.95 55.75 43.20
CA ASP A 51 -62.77 55.20 41.84
C ASP A 51 -62.20 53.77 41.88
N SER A 52 -62.38 53.00 40.81
CA SER A 52 -61.70 51.74 40.58
C SER A 52 -61.22 51.64 39.13
N ARG A 53 -60.00 51.12 38.94
CA ARG A 53 -59.36 50.99 37.63
C ARG A 53 -58.79 49.60 37.45
N LYS A 54 -59.04 49.02 36.28
CA LYS A 54 -58.30 47.85 35.80
C LYS A 54 -56.90 48.33 35.41
N GLY A 55 -55.86 47.65 35.89
CA GLY A 55 -54.49 47.94 35.51
C GLY A 55 -54.19 47.52 34.06
N ASP A 56 -52.95 47.70 33.63
CA ASP A 56 -52.49 47.38 32.27
C ASP A 56 -52.42 45.86 31.98
N ASP A 57 -52.60 45.01 33.00
CA ASP A 57 -52.61 43.55 32.92
C ASP A 57 -53.89 43.00 33.58
N GLU A 58 -54.38 41.85 33.10
CA GLU A 58 -55.61 41.18 33.55
C GLU A 58 -55.62 40.87 35.04
N HIS A 59 -54.44 40.81 35.67
CA HIS A 59 -54.27 40.39 37.05
C HIS A 59 -54.29 41.54 38.05
N TYR A 60 -54.13 42.80 37.63
CA TYR A 60 -53.96 43.95 38.52
C TYR A 60 -55.16 44.89 38.52
N ASN A 61 -55.61 45.29 39.71
CA ASN A 61 -56.62 46.36 39.85
C ASN A 61 -56.24 47.34 40.96
N ILE A 62 -56.62 48.60 40.77
CA ILE A 62 -56.44 49.68 41.75
C ILE A 62 -57.82 50.15 42.20
N ILE A 63 -58.04 50.22 43.51
CA ILE A 63 -59.26 50.75 44.10
C ILE A 63 -58.88 51.92 45.00
N THR A 64 -59.61 53.03 44.87
CA THR A 64 -59.26 54.31 45.51
C THR A 64 -60.38 54.78 46.42
N TRP A 65 -60.02 55.19 47.63
CA TRP A 65 -60.90 55.85 48.59
C TRP A 65 -60.36 57.21 48.98
N THR A 66 -61.26 58.12 49.35
CA THR A 66 -60.94 59.46 49.83
C THR A 66 -61.58 59.74 51.17
N PHE A 67 -60.94 60.59 51.96
CA PHE A 67 -61.50 61.10 53.21
C PHE A 67 -61.66 62.61 53.14
N ASN A 68 -62.86 63.10 53.47
CA ASN A 68 -63.23 64.53 53.40
C ASN A 68 -62.83 65.17 52.06
N LYS A 69 -63.21 64.55 50.94
CA LYS A 69 -62.98 65.12 49.60
C LYS A 69 -63.92 66.33 49.41
N ASP A 70 -63.35 67.45 48.99
CA ASP A 70 -64.11 68.64 48.62
C ASP A 70 -65.00 68.36 47.39
N SER A 71 -66.23 68.87 47.40
CA SER A 71 -67.19 68.59 46.33
C SER A 71 -66.89 69.32 45.01
N TYR A 72 -66.02 70.34 45.04
CA TYR A 72 -65.75 71.23 43.91
C TYR A 72 -64.29 71.16 43.44
N SER A 73 -63.45 70.34 44.06
CA SER A 73 -62.04 70.18 43.73
C SER A 73 -61.53 68.76 44.01
N ASP A 74 -60.39 68.40 43.45
CA ASP A 74 -59.72 67.12 43.75
C ASP A 74 -58.93 67.12 45.07
N LYS A 75 -59.26 68.05 45.99
CA LYS A 75 -58.64 68.10 47.31
C LYS A 75 -59.36 67.13 48.25
N ALA A 76 -58.58 66.30 48.96
CA ALA A 76 -59.05 65.47 50.04
C ALA A 76 -58.04 65.50 51.19
N GLU A 77 -58.49 65.27 52.41
CA GLU A 77 -57.60 65.18 53.58
C GLU A 77 -56.75 63.90 53.56
N GLY A 78 -57.24 62.85 52.88
CA GLY A 78 -56.52 61.60 52.70
C GLY A 78 -56.95 60.86 51.44
N TRP A 79 -55.99 60.17 50.82
CA TRP A 79 -56.18 59.28 49.68
C TRP A 79 -55.63 57.90 50.02
N LEU A 80 -56.41 56.85 49.79
CA LEU A 80 -55.96 55.47 49.96
C LEU A 80 -56.16 54.70 48.66
N TYR A 81 -55.07 54.14 48.16
CA TYR A 81 -55.03 53.31 46.97
C TYR A 81 -54.72 51.88 47.38
N LEU A 82 -55.62 50.95 47.10
CA LEU A 82 -55.40 49.52 47.25
C LEU A 82 -55.05 48.92 45.89
N PHE A 83 -53.89 48.30 45.83
CA PHE A 83 -53.41 47.56 44.68
C PHE A 83 -53.64 46.07 44.94
N THR A 84 -54.42 45.44 44.08
CA THR A 84 -54.74 44.01 44.14
C THR A 84 -54.05 43.24 43.03
N TYR A 85 -53.80 41.95 43.27
CA TYR A 85 -53.34 40.98 42.28
C TYR A 85 -54.19 39.72 42.39
N GLU A 86 -54.78 39.26 41.29
CA GLU A 86 -55.80 38.19 41.27
C GLU A 86 -56.94 38.43 42.27
N GLY A 87 -57.30 39.69 42.50
CA GLY A 87 -58.35 40.10 43.44
C GLY A 87 -57.92 40.20 44.92
N TYR A 88 -56.67 39.83 45.25
CA TYR A 88 -56.14 39.88 46.61
C TYR A 88 -55.35 41.18 46.89
N PRO A 89 -55.57 41.84 48.04
CA PRO A 89 -54.71 42.93 48.53
C PRO A 89 -53.22 42.59 48.55
N ASN A 90 -52.39 43.42 47.91
CA ASN A 90 -50.93 43.21 47.86
C ASN A 90 -50.10 44.46 48.18
N LYS A 91 -50.62 45.65 47.85
CA LYS A 91 -49.97 46.93 48.16
C LYS A 91 -51.01 47.97 48.52
N ILE A 92 -50.72 48.83 49.50
CA ILE A 92 -51.53 50.00 49.84
C ILE A 92 -50.64 51.23 49.74
N THR A 93 -51.15 52.31 49.15
CA THR A 93 -50.55 53.64 49.24
C THR A 93 -51.53 54.56 49.95
N PHE A 94 -51.11 55.16 51.04
CA PHE A 94 -51.92 56.08 51.85
C PHE A 94 -51.24 57.44 51.89
N THR A 95 -51.87 58.45 51.27
CA THR A 95 -51.36 59.82 51.17
C THR A 95 -52.20 60.76 52.01
N PHE A 96 -51.56 61.67 52.75
CA PHE A 96 -52.21 62.63 53.66
C PHE A 96 -51.29 63.82 53.97
N ALA A 97 -51.83 64.93 54.49
CA ALA A 97 -51.05 66.11 54.89
C ALA A 97 -50.96 66.33 56.42
N ASP A 98 -51.76 65.61 57.21
CA ASP A 98 -51.81 65.76 58.66
C ASP A 98 -50.56 65.18 59.36
N LYS A 99 -49.79 66.05 60.01
CA LYS A 99 -48.59 65.69 60.75
C LYS A 99 -48.86 64.75 61.94
N THR A 100 -50.03 64.80 62.56
CA THR A 100 -50.39 63.91 63.67
C THR A 100 -50.54 62.46 63.20
N VAL A 101 -51.09 62.25 61.99
CA VAL A 101 -51.17 60.95 61.33
C VAL A 101 -49.77 60.43 61.02
N TYR A 102 -48.88 61.29 60.50
CA TYR A 102 -47.48 60.93 60.23
C TYR A 102 -46.78 60.42 61.50
N THR A 103 -46.88 61.17 62.61
CA THR A 103 -46.28 60.75 63.89
C THR A 103 -46.84 59.41 64.38
N ARG A 104 -48.14 59.17 64.24
CA ARG A 104 -48.76 57.89 64.61
C ARG A 104 -48.26 56.73 63.75
N ILE A 105 -48.10 56.91 62.44
CA ILE A 105 -47.52 55.90 61.55
C ILE A 105 -46.07 55.60 61.94
N LYS A 106 -45.24 56.62 62.18
CA LYS A 106 -43.84 56.43 62.59
C LYS A 106 -43.72 55.65 63.90
N THR A 107 -44.54 55.96 64.91
CA THR A 107 -44.60 55.19 66.15
C THR A 107 -45.04 53.74 65.88
N GLY A 108 -46.00 53.53 64.98
CA GLY A 108 -46.44 52.20 64.54
C GLY A 108 -45.31 51.38 63.89
N ILE A 109 -44.46 52.01 63.07
CA ILE A 109 -43.30 51.37 62.42
C ILE A 109 -42.34 50.82 63.48
N THR A 110 -42.01 51.66 64.47
CA THR A 110 -41.15 51.26 65.59
C THR A 110 -41.78 50.15 66.43
N ALA A 111 -43.08 50.26 66.75
CA ALA A 111 -43.80 49.26 67.55
C ALA A 111 -43.94 47.90 66.83
N ALA A 112 -44.04 47.91 65.49
CA ALA A 112 -44.07 46.70 64.68
C ALA A 112 -42.69 46.04 64.50
N GLY A 113 -41.61 46.65 65.03
CA GLY A 113 -40.26 46.10 64.95
C GLY A 113 -39.67 46.11 63.54
N LEU A 114 -40.17 46.97 62.64
CA LEU A 114 -39.64 47.09 61.28
C LEU A 114 -38.25 47.70 61.31
N LYS A 115 -37.31 47.12 60.57
CA LYS A 115 -35.93 47.61 60.49
C LYS A 115 -35.83 48.64 59.38
N HIS A 116 -35.23 49.79 59.67
CA HIS A 116 -34.86 50.76 58.64
C HIS A 116 -33.82 50.12 57.72
N THR A 117 -34.07 50.16 56.41
CA THR A 117 -33.23 49.48 55.40
C THR A 117 -32.64 50.43 54.37
N GLU A 118 -33.35 51.50 54.03
CA GLU A 118 -32.91 52.44 52.99
C GLU A 118 -33.40 53.86 53.25
N ASN A 119 -32.59 54.84 52.84
CA ASN A 119 -32.99 56.25 52.72
C ASN A 119 -32.50 56.78 51.38
N SER A 120 -33.39 57.39 50.62
CA SER A 120 -33.10 57.99 49.32
C SER A 120 -33.79 59.35 49.20
N ILE A 121 -33.31 60.15 48.25
CA ILE A 121 -33.99 61.35 47.76
C ILE A 121 -34.37 61.05 46.31
N GLU A 122 -35.66 61.00 46.02
CA GLU A 122 -36.23 60.64 44.71
C GLU A 122 -37.19 61.76 44.30
N ASP A 123 -36.98 62.40 43.14
CA ASP A 123 -37.89 63.41 42.58
C ASP A 123 -38.36 64.51 43.55
N ASN A 124 -37.46 65.04 44.39
CA ASN A 124 -37.73 66.00 45.49
C ASN A 124 -38.51 65.46 46.70
N GLU A 125 -38.61 64.14 46.84
CA GLU A 125 -39.16 63.46 48.01
C GLU A 125 -38.04 62.90 48.90
N ILE A 126 -38.27 62.88 50.21
CA ILE A 126 -37.47 62.11 51.17
C ILE A 126 -38.15 60.76 51.36
N VAL A 127 -37.47 59.68 51.00
CA VAL A 127 -38.00 58.32 51.10
C VAL A 127 -37.25 57.56 52.19
N SER A 128 -37.99 56.95 53.11
CA SER A 128 -37.45 56.04 54.13
C SER A 128 -38.13 54.68 54.05
N VAL A 129 -37.37 53.63 53.80
CA VAL A 129 -37.86 52.25 53.68
C VAL A 129 -37.58 51.46 54.96
N TYR A 130 -38.57 50.69 55.38
CA TYR A 130 -38.55 49.83 56.55
C TYR A 130 -39.01 48.42 56.18
N THR A 131 -38.23 47.40 56.50
CA THR A 131 -38.53 46.01 56.16
C THR A 131 -38.82 45.19 57.40
N GLY A 132 -39.93 44.46 57.37
CA GLY A 132 -40.34 43.50 58.40
C GLY A 132 -40.35 42.05 57.90
N THR A 133 -40.98 41.18 58.69
CA THR A 133 -41.22 39.77 58.33
C THR A 133 -42.35 39.62 57.31
N SER A 134 -43.42 40.41 57.44
CA SER A 134 -44.61 40.30 56.57
C SER A 134 -44.82 41.47 55.62
N PHE A 135 -44.22 42.64 55.90
CA PHE A 135 -44.44 43.87 55.13
C PHE A 135 -43.16 44.66 54.90
N ILE A 136 -43.11 45.36 53.77
CA ILE A 136 -42.19 46.45 53.48
C ILE A 136 -43.00 47.75 53.56
N VAL A 137 -42.49 48.74 54.28
CA VAL A 137 -43.14 50.04 54.48
C VAL A 137 -42.21 51.14 54.02
N SER A 138 -42.60 51.91 53.01
CA SER A 138 -41.89 53.15 52.67
C SER A 138 -42.71 54.37 53.14
N VAL A 139 -42.00 55.38 53.62
CA VAL A 139 -42.57 56.67 54.01
C VAL A 139 -41.91 57.74 53.17
N HIS A 140 -42.71 58.40 52.35
CA HIS A 140 -42.33 59.48 51.45
C HIS A 140 -42.78 60.79 52.07
N THR A 141 -41.91 61.79 52.07
CA THR A 141 -42.21 63.15 52.53
C THR A 141 -41.82 64.12 51.44
N GLU A 142 -42.77 64.93 50.99
CA GLU A 142 -42.55 65.88 49.90
C GLU A 142 -43.23 67.21 50.20
N LYS A 143 -42.78 68.26 49.51
CA LYS A 143 -43.33 69.60 49.61
C LYS A 143 -44.17 69.86 48.35
N ARG A 144 -45.49 69.99 48.51
CA ARG A 144 -46.43 70.26 47.41
C ARG A 144 -46.89 71.71 47.43
N VAL A 145 -47.20 72.25 46.25
CA VAL A 145 -47.85 73.56 46.11
C VAL A 145 -49.30 73.44 46.60
N GLY A 146 -49.71 74.34 47.47
CA GLY A 146 -51.05 74.50 48.01
C GLY A 146 -51.91 75.39 47.10
N GLU A 147 -52.84 76.17 47.68
CA GLU A 147 -53.72 77.05 46.89
C GLU A 147 -52.94 78.09 46.07
N GLU A 148 -53.15 78.08 44.76
CA GLU A 148 -52.83 79.21 43.88
C GLU A 148 -53.84 80.33 44.14
N ASN A 149 -53.41 81.34 44.89
CA ASN A 149 -54.06 82.66 44.90
C ASN A 149 -53.08 83.66 44.28
N TYR A 150 -53.62 84.61 43.53
CA TYR A 150 -52.98 85.40 42.46
C TYR A 150 -51.58 86.03 42.67
N ASP A 151 -50.91 85.90 43.83
CA ASP A 151 -49.51 86.35 44.04
C ASP A 151 -48.74 85.62 45.18
N ILE A 152 -49.23 84.49 45.74
CA ILE A 152 -48.52 83.75 46.82
C ILE A 152 -48.62 82.23 46.62
N GLU A 153 -47.48 81.57 46.40
CA GLU A 153 -47.37 80.10 46.49
C GLU A 153 -47.36 79.68 47.96
N ASN A 154 -48.49 79.16 48.46
CA ASN A 154 -48.51 78.44 49.72
C ASN A 154 -47.98 77.03 49.50
N PHE A 155 -47.23 76.47 50.44
CA PHE A 155 -46.74 75.09 50.34
C PHE A 155 -47.25 74.25 51.51
N ILE A 156 -47.64 73.03 51.22
CA ILE A 156 -48.01 72.02 52.22
C ILE A 156 -47.00 70.87 52.21
N THR A 157 -46.75 70.28 53.38
CA THR A 157 -46.02 69.02 53.46
C THR A 157 -47.00 67.88 53.27
N ALA A 158 -46.76 67.04 52.26
CA ALA A 158 -47.52 65.82 52.04
C ALA A 158 -46.68 64.60 52.44
N TYR A 159 -47.37 63.60 52.97
CA TYR A 159 -46.78 62.32 53.34
C TYR A 159 -47.48 61.22 52.55
N SER A 160 -46.71 60.25 52.05
CA SER A 160 -47.25 59.01 51.48
C SER A 160 -46.63 57.81 52.19
N VAL A 161 -47.47 56.89 52.63
CA VAL A 161 -47.07 55.64 53.26
C VAL A 161 -47.44 54.50 52.34
N ILE A 162 -46.45 53.77 51.86
CA ILE A 162 -46.66 52.60 51.02
C ILE A 162 -46.42 51.36 51.87
N VAL A 163 -47.38 50.45 51.90
CA VAL A 163 -47.28 49.13 52.53
C VAL A 163 -47.32 48.08 51.43
N ILE A 164 -46.27 47.27 51.33
CA ILE A 164 -46.16 46.17 50.38
C ILE A 164 -46.11 44.86 51.16
N LYS A 165 -46.93 43.88 50.75
CA LYS A 165 -46.88 42.53 51.31
C LYS A 165 -45.60 41.82 50.87
N LYS A 166 -44.81 41.34 51.83
CA LYS A 166 -43.54 40.65 51.57
C LYS A 166 -43.77 39.33 50.82
N SER A 167 -42.90 39.00 49.86
CA SER A 167 -43.05 37.88 48.93
C SER A 167 -44.30 37.95 48.03
N GLY A 168 -45.01 39.09 48.02
CA GLY A 168 -46.10 39.37 47.10
C GLY A 168 -45.58 39.89 45.75
N VAL A 169 -46.51 40.19 44.84
CA VAL A 169 -46.15 40.58 43.47
C VAL A 169 -45.37 41.91 43.39
N TYR A 170 -45.61 42.83 44.33
CA TYR A 170 -44.94 44.14 44.43
C TYR A 170 -43.62 44.12 45.22
N ASP A 171 -43.19 42.99 45.78
CA ASP A 171 -41.89 42.85 46.44
C ASP A 171 -40.87 42.37 45.41
N ASN A 172 -40.14 43.30 44.78
CA ASN A 172 -39.22 43.00 43.67
C ASN A 172 -38.16 41.94 44.01
N ASP A 173 -37.79 41.81 45.28
CA ASP A 173 -36.68 40.96 45.73
C ASP A 173 -37.12 39.58 46.24
N ASN A 174 -38.42 39.34 46.41
CA ASN A 174 -38.91 38.10 47.01
C ASN A 174 -40.17 37.53 46.33
N GLY A 175 -40.43 36.26 46.58
CA GLY A 175 -41.64 35.59 46.14
C GLY A 175 -41.59 35.12 44.69
N LYS A 176 -42.74 34.69 44.18
CA LYS A 176 -42.87 34.20 42.80
C LYS A 176 -42.75 35.36 41.81
N LYS A 177 -42.01 35.13 40.73
CA LYS A 177 -41.85 36.02 39.58
C LYS A 177 -42.26 35.29 38.32
N ILE A 178 -42.90 36.03 37.43
CA ILE A 178 -43.32 35.57 36.11
C ILE A 178 -42.75 36.58 35.12
N GLU A 179 -41.93 36.11 34.20
CA GLU A 179 -41.37 36.90 33.12
C GLU A 179 -42.15 36.57 31.85
N TYR A 180 -42.48 37.61 31.08
CA TYR A 180 -43.20 37.48 29.81
C TYR A 180 -42.29 37.85 28.64
N ASP A 181 -42.52 37.26 27.47
CA ASP A 181 -41.88 37.66 26.22
C ASP A 181 -42.47 38.96 25.66
N ALA A 182 -41.96 39.44 24.53
CA ALA A 182 -42.44 40.66 23.88
C ALA A 182 -43.90 40.57 23.37
N ASN A 183 -44.45 39.35 23.28
CA ASN A 183 -45.81 39.08 22.85
C ASN A 183 -46.77 38.87 24.03
N GLY A 184 -46.26 38.91 25.28
CA GLY A 184 -47.05 38.69 26.49
C GLY A 184 -47.21 37.21 26.89
N ASN A 185 -46.50 36.27 26.26
CA ASN A 185 -46.52 34.86 26.68
C ASN A 185 -45.56 34.64 27.85
N VAL A 186 -45.88 33.69 28.73
CA VAL A 186 -45.01 33.34 29.86
C VAL A 186 -43.71 32.75 29.33
N LYS A 187 -42.59 33.43 29.61
CA LYS A 187 -41.23 33.01 29.27
C LYS A 187 -40.60 32.19 30.39
N SER A 188 -40.77 32.63 31.64
CA SER A 188 -40.21 31.93 32.81
C SER A 188 -41.02 32.18 34.08
N GLU A 189 -41.00 31.19 34.98
CA GLU A 189 -41.50 31.29 36.35
C GLU A 189 -40.40 30.91 37.34
N TYR A 190 -40.11 31.77 38.30
CA TYR A 190 -39.06 31.55 39.28
C TYR A 190 -39.40 32.19 40.63
N PHE A 191 -38.59 31.91 41.65
CA PHE A 191 -38.76 32.47 42.99
C PHE A 191 -37.53 33.29 43.36
N LEU A 192 -37.72 34.47 43.92
CA LEU A 192 -36.65 35.27 44.50
C LEU A 192 -36.64 35.16 46.03
N THR A 193 -35.45 35.24 46.61
CA THR A 193 -35.23 35.45 48.04
C THR A 193 -34.07 36.45 48.18
N ASN A 194 -34.35 37.63 48.72
CA ASN A 194 -33.40 38.73 48.85
C ASN A 194 -32.67 39.05 47.52
N GLY A 195 -33.44 39.18 46.43
CA GLY A 195 -32.95 39.59 45.11
C GLY A 195 -32.26 38.48 44.30
N LYS A 196 -32.14 37.26 44.83
CA LYS A 196 -31.54 36.11 44.13
C LYS A 196 -32.54 35.01 43.87
N ILE A 197 -32.42 34.33 42.72
CA ILE A 197 -33.27 33.17 42.40
C ILE A 197 -33.03 32.06 43.42
N ASN A 198 -34.09 31.57 44.04
CA ASN A 198 -34.03 30.58 45.10
C ASN A 198 -35.33 29.76 45.14
N GLY A 199 -35.23 28.47 44.86
CA GLY A 199 -36.38 27.58 44.71
C GLY A 199 -36.57 27.10 43.27
N PRO A 200 -37.77 26.64 42.90
CA PRO A 200 -38.03 26.05 41.59
C PRO A 200 -38.00 27.07 40.46
N LEU A 201 -37.53 26.64 39.29
CA LEU A 201 -37.54 27.35 38.02
C LEU A 201 -38.36 26.55 37.00
N LYS A 202 -39.16 27.26 36.20
CA LYS A 202 -39.71 26.78 34.94
C LYS A 202 -39.40 27.78 33.84
N VAL A 203 -39.01 27.28 32.69
CA VAL A 203 -38.79 28.05 31.46
C VAL A 203 -39.64 27.42 30.37
N TYR A 204 -40.23 28.24 29.53
CA TYR A 204 -41.15 27.82 28.47
C TYR A 204 -40.58 28.14 27.08
N HIS A 205 -40.94 27.32 26.10
CA HIS A 205 -40.78 27.61 24.67
C HIS A 205 -41.79 28.67 24.24
N GLU A 206 -41.57 29.29 23.07
CA GLU A 206 -42.49 30.29 22.50
C GLU A 206 -43.92 29.74 22.28
N ASN A 207 -44.06 28.41 22.11
CA ASN A 207 -45.35 27.74 21.97
C ASN A 207 -46.06 27.45 23.31
N GLY A 208 -45.47 27.85 24.44
CA GLY A 208 -46.01 27.65 25.79
C GLY A 208 -45.70 26.29 26.43
N ASN A 209 -45.04 25.37 25.73
CA ASN A 209 -44.60 24.11 26.32
C ASN A 209 -43.37 24.31 27.21
N LEU A 210 -43.17 23.44 28.20
CA LEU A 210 -41.98 23.49 29.06
C LEU A 210 -40.71 23.29 28.21
N LEU A 211 -39.72 24.14 28.44
CA LEU A 211 -38.37 24.04 27.90
C LEU A 211 -37.43 23.44 28.93
N LYS A 212 -37.46 23.94 30.17
CA LYS A 212 -36.58 23.54 31.25
C LYS A 212 -37.26 23.68 32.60
N VAL A 213 -37.09 22.69 33.46
CA VAL A 213 -37.47 22.75 34.87
C VAL A 213 -36.27 22.41 35.74
N GLY A 214 -36.17 23.07 36.89
CA GLY A 214 -35.11 22.79 37.85
C GLY A 214 -35.24 23.65 39.10
N SER A 215 -34.13 23.88 39.77
CA SER A 215 -34.11 24.69 40.98
C SER A 215 -32.80 25.46 41.16
N PHE A 216 -32.89 26.55 41.91
CA PHE A 216 -31.77 27.40 42.28
C PHE A 216 -31.64 27.45 43.80
N LEU A 217 -30.42 27.62 44.27
CA LEU A 217 -30.10 27.91 45.66
C LEU A 217 -29.20 29.16 45.70
N ASN A 218 -29.68 30.23 46.33
CA ASN A 218 -28.93 31.49 46.48
C ASN A 218 -28.37 32.07 45.16
N GLY A 219 -29.13 31.96 44.07
CA GLY A 219 -28.78 32.46 42.74
C GLY A 219 -27.97 31.50 41.86
N LEU A 220 -27.63 30.30 42.33
CA LEU A 220 -26.91 29.28 41.57
C LEU A 220 -27.81 28.08 41.27
N GLU A 221 -27.68 27.49 40.08
CA GLU A 221 -28.39 26.24 39.72
C GLU A 221 -28.02 25.13 40.72
N ASN A 222 -29.03 24.49 41.31
CA ASN A 222 -28.83 23.47 42.33
C ASN A 222 -30.02 22.51 42.39
N GLY A 223 -29.77 21.20 42.26
CA GLY A 223 -30.79 20.15 42.23
C GLY A 223 -30.96 19.54 40.84
N LYS A 224 -32.05 18.81 40.64
CA LYS A 224 -32.32 18.08 39.39
C LYS A 224 -32.92 19.00 38.34
N PHE A 225 -32.37 18.95 37.12
CA PHE A 225 -32.88 19.62 35.94
C PHE A 225 -33.43 18.61 34.93
N VAL A 226 -34.48 19.03 34.22
CA VAL A 226 -35.07 18.30 33.11
C VAL A 226 -35.35 19.28 31.99
N GLU A 227 -34.91 18.94 30.79
CA GLU A 227 -35.13 19.72 29.57
C GLU A 227 -36.04 18.96 28.61
N TYR A 228 -36.77 19.73 27.81
CA TYR A 228 -37.76 19.25 26.87
C TYR A 228 -37.65 20.01 25.54
N ASN A 229 -37.97 19.35 24.44
CA ASN A 229 -38.12 20.02 23.14
C ASN A 229 -39.48 20.73 23.01
N GLU A 230 -39.69 21.42 21.89
CA GLU A 230 -40.93 22.15 21.61
C GLU A 230 -42.18 21.25 21.57
N LYS A 231 -42.03 19.93 21.38
CA LYS A 231 -43.13 18.94 21.41
C LYS A 231 -43.45 18.45 22.83
N GLY A 232 -42.67 18.86 23.83
CA GLY A 232 -42.81 18.43 25.23
C GLY A 232 -42.18 17.07 25.52
N THR A 233 -41.36 16.51 24.62
CA THR A 233 -40.61 15.27 24.89
C THR A 233 -39.26 15.61 25.52
N LYS A 234 -38.82 14.77 26.47
CA LYS A 234 -37.57 15.01 27.22
C LYS A 234 -36.36 14.94 26.29
N THR A 235 -35.42 15.84 26.47
CA THR A 235 -34.14 15.88 25.75
C THR A 235 -32.96 15.66 26.68
N ALA A 236 -33.04 16.09 27.94
CA ALA A 236 -31.97 15.89 28.91
C ALA A 236 -32.48 15.79 30.36
N VAL A 237 -31.75 15.04 31.19
CA VAL A 237 -31.92 14.97 32.65
C VAL A 237 -30.54 15.00 33.30
N TYR A 238 -30.32 15.94 34.22
CA TYR A 238 -29.04 16.08 34.92
C TYR A 238 -29.23 16.70 36.31
N SER A 239 -28.17 16.77 37.11
CA SER A 239 -28.19 17.45 38.41
C SER A 239 -27.10 18.51 38.46
N MET A 240 -27.40 19.63 39.13
CA MET A 240 -26.50 20.74 39.35
C MET A 240 -26.17 20.88 40.84
N VAL A 241 -24.94 21.24 41.16
CA VAL A 241 -24.50 21.63 42.50
C VAL A 241 -23.69 22.92 42.36
N ASN A 242 -24.13 24.00 43.01
CA ASN A 242 -23.48 25.31 42.96
C ASN A 242 -23.18 25.85 41.55
N GLY A 243 -24.07 25.58 40.58
CA GLY A 243 -23.92 26.04 39.19
C GLY A 243 -23.09 25.12 38.28
N GLU A 244 -22.62 23.96 38.76
CA GLU A 244 -21.89 22.98 37.96
C GLU A 244 -22.66 21.64 37.89
N ILE A 245 -22.56 20.93 36.77
CA ILE A 245 -23.16 19.59 36.64
C ILE A 245 -22.44 18.62 37.59
N GLU A 246 -23.21 17.82 38.32
CA GLU A 246 -22.71 16.80 39.25
C GLU A 246 -23.51 15.50 39.06
N GLY A 247 -22.82 14.36 38.94
CA GLY A 247 -23.43 13.05 38.75
C GLY A 247 -23.78 12.75 37.29
N LEU A 248 -24.90 12.06 37.06
CA LEU A 248 -25.25 11.52 35.75
C LEU A 248 -26.06 12.52 34.91
N LEU A 249 -25.57 12.86 33.72
CA LEU A 249 -26.33 13.44 32.62
C LEU A 249 -26.87 12.31 31.73
N THR A 250 -28.17 12.34 31.43
CA THR A 250 -28.80 11.46 30.43
C THR A 250 -29.40 12.31 29.33
N ILE A 251 -29.04 12.03 28.08
CA ILE A 251 -29.54 12.70 26.88
C ILE A 251 -30.48 11.76 26.13
N PHE A 252 -31.55 12.32 25.57
CA PHE A 252 -32.57 11.60 24.84
C PHE A 252 -32.73 12.16 23.42
N GLU A 253 -32.83 11.26 22.45
CA GLU A 253 -33.14 11.55 21.04
C GLU A 253 -34.32 10.66 20.64
N ASP A 254 -35.38 11.27 20.09
CA ASP A 254 -36.62 10.58 19.73
C ASP A 254 -37.18 9.66 20.85
N GLU A 255 -37.16 10.17 22.09
CA GLU A 255 -37.59 9.48 23.32
C GLU A 255 -36.72 8.30 23.77
N LEU A 256 -35.70 7.95 22.99
CA LEU A 256 -34.70 6.92 23.32
C LEU A 256 -33.49 7.57 23.98
N LYS A 257 -32.81 6.84 24.87
CA LYS A 257 -31.57 7.33 25.47
C LYS A 257 -30.46 7.33 24.41
N SER A 258 -29.90 8.49 24.08
CA SER A 258 -28.74 8.55 23.16
C SER A 258 -27.42 8.49 23.93
N GLN A 259 -27.34 9.12 25.11
CA GLN A 259 -26.09 9.18 25.90
C GLN A 259 -26.32 9.16 27.41
N GLU A 260 -25.34 8.61 28.14
CA GLU A 260 -25.19 8.74 29.59
C GLU A 260 -23.75 9.17 29.91
N ILE A 261 -23.59 10.31 30.60
CA ILE A 261 -22.28 10.92 30.86
C ILE A 261 -22.17 11.23 32.36
N SER A 262 -21.12 10.74 33.00
CA SER A 262 -20.83 11.05 34.41
C SER A 262 -20.03 12.35 34.52
N TYR A 263 -20.44 13.23 35.45
CA TYR A 263 -19.81 14.50 35.76
C TYR A 263 -19.42 14.59 37.23
N LYS A 264 -18.32 15.31 37.50
CA LYS A 264 -17.88 15.71 38.83
C LYS A 264 -17.31 17.13 38.74
N GLN A 265 -17.86 18.07 39.52
CA GLN A 265 -17.43 19.48 39.52
C GLN A 265 -17.41 20.07 38.10
N GLY A 266 -18.50 19.84 37.35
CA GLY A 266 -18.67 20.37 36.00
C GLY A 266 -17.85 19.70 34.89
N LYS A 267 -16.96 18.76 35.23
CA LYS A 267 -16.13 18.03 34.26
C LYS A 267 -16.61 16.60 34.06
N LYS A 268 -16.49 16.07 32.84
CA LYS A 268 -16.75 14.65 32.57
C LYS A 268 -15.76 13.82 33.40
N ASN A 269 -16.28 12.98 34.28
CA ASN A 269 -15.48 12.16 35.18
C ASN A 269 -16.24 10.89 35.54
N GLY A 270 -15.71 9.74 35.14
CA GLY A 270 -16.34 8.43 35.27
C GLY A 270 -16.94 7.93 33.95
N LYS A 271 -17.97 7.10 34.06
CA LYS A 271 -18.51 6.31 32.96
C LYS A 271 -19.18 7.18 31.88
N TYR A 272 -18.92 6.83 30.62
CA TYR A 272 -19.58 7.31 29.42
C TYR A 272 -20.24 6.15 28.67
N LEU A 273 -21.47 6.37 28.21
CA LEU A 273 -22.21 5.47 27.32
C LEU A 273 -22.82 6.25 26.17
N SER A 274 -22.73 5.71 24.96
CA SER A 274 -23.48 6.18 23.79
C SER A 274 -24.26 5.01 23.21
N PHE A 275 -25.48 5.25 22.76
CA PHE A 275 -26.39 4.24 22.23
C PHE A 275 -26.78 4.62 20.80
N SER A 276 -26.78 3.65 19.88
CA SER A 276 -27.25 3.86 18.52
C SER A 276 -28.29 2.80 18.15
N TYR A 277 -29.38 3.27 17.55
CA TYR A 277 -30.55 2.47 17.21
C TYR A 277 -30.70 2.37 15.70
N ASN A 278 -31.37 1.32 15.22
CA ASN A 278 -31.77 1.21 13.83
C ASN A 278 -33.11 1.94 13.57
N ASP A 279 -33.56 1.98 12.31
CA ASP A 279 -34.81 2.64 11.88
C ASP A 279 -36.07 2.11 12.58
N ASN A 280 -36.01 0.91 13.17
CA ASN A 280 -37.10 0.29 13.92
C ASN A 280 -36.94 0.49 15.45
N ASN A 281 -36.06 1.39 15.89
CA ASN A 281 -35.77 1.71 17.28
C ASN A 281 -35.17 0.55 18.12
N TYR A 282 -34.57 -0.45 17.47
CA TYR A 282 -33.81 -1.48 18.18
C TYR A 282 -32.36 -1.04 18.36
N LEU A 283 -31.82 -1.20 19.58
CA LEU A 283 -30.44 -0.89 19.90
C LEU A 283 -29.49 -1.78 19.09
N GLN A 284 -28.66 -1.17 18.25
CA GLN A 284 -27.72 -1.86 17.36
C GLN A 284 -26.30 -1.85 17.93
N THR A 285 -25.84 -0.69 18.41
CA THR A 285 -24.50 -0.53 18.96
C THR A 285 -24.49 0.31 20.23
N LYS A 286 -23.46 0.09 21.04
CA LYS A 286 -23.20 0.80 22.29
C LYS A 286 -21.72 1.09 22.44
N ILE A 287 -21.37 2.35 22.67
CA ILE A 287 -20.00 2.76 23.02
C ILE A 287 -19.90 2.84 24.54
N VAL A 288 -18.83 2.30 25.11
CA VAL A 288 -18.54 2.33 26.55
C VAL A 288 -17.14 2.87 26.75
N GLY A 289 -16.98 3.86 27.61
CA GLY A 289 -15.69 4.43 27.96
C GLY A 289 -15.70 5.10 29.33
N GLU A 290 -14.57 5.65 29.72
CA GLU A 290 -14.44 6.45 30.93
C GLU A 290 -13.73 7.77 30.62
N TYR A 291 -14.17 8.83 31.27
CA TYR A 291 -13.49 10.13 31.30
C TYR A 291 -12.79 10.34 32.63
N LEU A 292 -11.65 11.00 32.60
CA LEU A 292 -10.97 11.55 33.76
C LEU A 292 -10.70 13.04 33.50
N ASP A 293 -11.49 13.90 34.14
CA ASP A 293 -11.41 15.36 34.02
C ASP A 293 -11.45 15.83 32.56
N ASP A 294 -12.52 15.48 31.85
CA ASP A 294 -12.78 15.76 30.42
C ASP A 294 -11.92 15.00 29.40
N MET A 295 -10.94 14.21 29.85
CA MET A 295 -10.05 13.44 28.97
C MET A 295 -10.44 11.95 28.94
N GLU A 296 -10.41 11.33 27.77
CA GLU A 296 -10.62 9.89 27.58
C GLU A 296 -9.58 9.10 28.38
N ASN A 297 -10.03 8.13 29.15
CA ASN A 297 -9.17 7.31 29.99
C ASN A 297 -9.68 5.87 30.09
N GLY A 298 -8.76 4.93 30.18
CA GLY A 298 -9.10 3.51 30.19
C GLY A 298 -9.50 3.00 28.82
N GLN A 299 -10.23 1.89 28.78
CA GLN A 299 -10.60 1.21 27.54
C GLN A 299 -11.93 1.73 27.01
N TRP A 300 -11.90 2.24 25.79
CA TRP A 300 -13.07 2.64 25.02
C TRP A 300 -13.45 1.50 24.07
N GLN A 301 -14.70 1.03 24.17
CA GLN A 301 -15.17 -0.19 23.51
C GLN A 301 -16.41 0.12 22.67
N THR A 302 -16.48 -0.46 21.47
CA THR A 302 -17.71 -0.53 20.68
C THR A 302 -18.29 -1.94 20.81
N LEU A 303 -19.53 -2.01 21.29
CA LEU A 303 -20.29 -3.25 21.49
C LEU A 303 -21.40 -3.33 20.44
N LEU A 304 -21.42 -4.43 19.68
CA LEU A 304 -22.54 -4.80 18.81
C LEU A 304 -23.58 -5.58 19.62
N ILE A 305 -24.85 -5.25 19.45
CA ILE A 305 -25.96 -5.96 20.09
C ILE A 305 -26.53 -7.00 19.12
N VAL A 306 -26.38 -8.28 19.43
CA VAL A 306 -26.90 -9.40 18.64
C VAL A 306 -27.77 -10.27 19.54
N ASP A 307 -29.05 -10.43 19.21
CA ASP A 307 -30.04 -11.18 20.01
C ASP A 307 -30.07 -10.78 21.49
N GLY A 308 -29.93 -9.48 21.75
CA GLY A 308 -29.90 -8.90 23.10
C GLY A 308 -28.59 -9.13 23.88
N LYS A 309 -27.57 -9.72 23.27
CA LYS A 309 -26.24 -9.92 23.87
C LYS A 309 -25.25 -8.89 23.33
N GLU A 310 -24.39 -8.39 24.22
CA GLU A 310 -23.30 -7.49 23.88
C GLU A 310 -22.10 -8.30 23.36
N LYS A 311 -21.61 -7.96 22.16
CA LYS A 311 -20.39 -8.49 21.56
C LYS A 311 -19.43 -7.34 21.31
N MET A 312 -18.29 -7.32 21.99
CA MET A 312 -17.23 -6.36 21.70
C MET A 312 -16.68 -6.60 20.30
N ILE A 313 -16.69 -5.57 19.47
CA ILE A 313 -16.19 -5.63 18.09
C ILE A 313 -14.87 -4.89 17.91
N GLU A 314 -14.65 -3.82 18.68
CA GLU A 314 -13.40 -3.06 18.68
C GLU A 314 -13.19 -2.37 20.03
N PHE A 315 -11.95 -2.01 20.32
CA PHE A 315 -11.59 -1.20 21.48
C PHE A 315 -10.26 -0.47 21.29
N THR A 316 -10.09 0.62 22.03
CA THR A 316 -8.85 1.39 22.14
C THR A 316 -8.62 1.78 23.59
N THR A 317 -7.37 1.73 24.05
CA THR A 317 -7.03 2.14 25.42
C THR A 317 -6.40 3.53 25.42
N TYR A 318 -6.87 4.41 26.28
CA TYR A 318 -6.39 5.77 26.44
C TYR A 318 -5.85 6.01 27.86
N SER A 319 -4.85 6.88 27.95
CA SER A 319 -4.43 7.51 29.19
C SER A 319 -4.44 9.01 28.99
N LYS A 320 -5.51 9.67 29.47
CA LYS A 320 -5.73 11.12 29.32
C LYS A 320 -5.63 11.58 27.86
N ASP A 321 -6.59 11.16 27.03
CA ASP A 321 -6.70 11.40 25.58
C ASP A 321 -5.59 10.77 24.71
N LEU A 322 -4.49 10.33 25.30
CA LEU A 322 -3.39 9.72 24.57
C LEU A 322 -3.61 8.21 24.43
N LYS A 323 -3.62 7.69 23.19
CA LYS A 323 -3.64 6.25 22.93
C LYS A 323 -2.48 5.58 23.68
N ASN A 324 -2.79 4.72 24.65
CA ASN A 324 -1.80 4.10 25.52
C ASN A 324 -2.36 2.79 26.09
N GLY A 325 -1.82 1.66 25.64
CA GLY A 325 -2.31 0.33 25.94
C GLY A 325 -2.71 -0.44 24.67
N ALA A 326 -3.40 -1.57 24.88
CA ALA A 326 -3.84 -2.42 23.78
C ALA A 326 -4.99 -1.78 22.97
N PHE A 327 -5.09 -2.15 21.70
CA PHE A 327 -6.22 -1.82 20.83
C PHE A 327 -6.57 -2.96 19.88
N SER A 328 -7.80 -2.92 19.37
CA SER A 328 -8.33 -3.75 18.29
C SER A 328 -9.30 -2.89 17.50
N GLU A 329 -8.94 -2.42 16.31
CA GLU A 329 -9.68 -1.42 15.53
C GLU A 329 -9.89 -1.90 14.08
N TYR A 330 -11.07 -1.67 13.50
CA TYR A 330 -11.30 -1.92 12.07
C TYR A 330 -10.69 -0.78 11.25
N ILE A 331 -9.90 -1.11 10.23
CA ILE A 331 -9.40 -0.11 9.26
C ILE A 331 -10.34 -0.03 8.05
N SER A 332 -11.01 -1.13 7.73
CA SER A 332 -12.01 -1.26 6.66
C SER A 332 -13.02 -2.34 7.06
N SER A 333 -14.07 -2.53 6.26
CA SER A 333 -15.11 -3.53 6.52
C SER A 333 -14.59 -4.97 6.62
N ASP A 334 -13.41 -5.24 6.07
CA ASP A 334 -12.80 -6.56 5.95
C ASP A 334 -11.42 -6.67 6.63
N SER A 335 -10.93 -5.61 7.29
CA SER A 335 -9.59 -5.58 7.88
C SER A 335 -9.60 -5.08 9.32
N LEU A 336 -8.97 -5.85 10.20
CA LEU A 336 -8.89 -5.60 11.64
C LEU A 336 -7.42 -5.53 12.07
N GLU A 337 -7.03 -4.42 12.70
CA GLU A 337 -5.73 -4.29 13.36
C GLU A 337 -5.85 -4.58 14.85
N THR A 338 -4.84 -5.24 15.39
CA THR A 338 -4.64 -5.32 16.84
C THR A 338 -3.21 -4.96 17.18
N GLY A 339 -3.02 -4.31 18.33
CA GLY A 339 -1.66 -4.00 18.77
C GLY A 339 -1.62 -3.25 20.09
N PHE A 340 -0.51 -2.55 20.30
CA PHE A 340 -0.25 -1.80 21.51
C PHE A 340 0.33 -0.41 21.19
N TYR A 341 -0.25 0.61 21.80
CA TYR A 341 0.27 1.97 21.81
C TYR A 341 1.02 2.24 23.11
N GLN A 342 2.16 2.92 23.04
CA GLN A 342 2.80 3.54 24.19
C GLN A 342 2.99 5.02 23.85
N ASP A 343 2.44 5.89 24.68
CA ASP A 343 2.54 7.34 24.52
C ASP A 343 2.12 7.83 23.10
N GLY A 344 1.06 7.25 22.54
CA GLY A 344 0.52 7.60 21.23
C GLY A 344 1.22 6.98 20.02
N VAL A 345 2.29 6.19 20.22
CA VAL A 345 3.01 5.51 19.13
C VAL A 345 2.93 3.99 19.25
N LEU A 346 2.87 3.29 18.13
CA LEU A 346 2.89 1.82 18.12
C LEU A 346 4.17 1.31 18.79
N ASN A 347 4.01 0.46 19.80
CA ASN A 347 5.12 -0.07 20.59
C ASN A 347 4.72 -1.40 21.24
N GLY A 348 5.39 -2.48 20.86
CA GLY A 348 5.02 -3.84 21.23
C GLY A 348 4.33 -4.59 20.10
N TYR A 349 3.65 -5.69 20.46
CA TYR A 349 3.04 -6.61 19.50
C TYR A 349 1.99 -5.93 18.62
N TYR A 350 1.91 -6.37 17.37
CA TYR A 350 0.95 -5.92 16.37
C TYR A 350 0.60 -7.07 15.43
N ASN A 351 -0.66 -7.18 15.02
CA ASN A 351 -1.08 -7.97 13.87
C ASN A 351 -2.17 -7.28 13.05
N LEU A 352 -2.23 -7.66 11.78
CA LEU A 352 -3.29 -7.30 10.84
C LEU A 352 -4.01 -8.57 10.41
N LYS A 353 -5.33 -8.55 10.44
CA LYS A 353 -6.19 -9.65 9.97
C LYS A 353 -7.11 -9.16 8.87
N THR A 354 -7.32 -9.99 7.85
CA THR A 354 -8.34 -9.78 6.82
C THR A 354 -9.42 -10.85 6.93
N SER A 355 -10.62 -10.51 6.49
CA SER A 355 -11.73 -11.45 6.43
C SER A 355 -11.87 -12.08 5.05
N THR A 356 -12.18 -13.36 5.00
CA THR A 356 -12.59 -14.07 3.78
C THR A 356 -13.95 -14.72 4.00
N ILE A 357 -14.86 -14.55 3.05
CA ILE A 357 -16.17 -15.21 3.09
C ILE A 357 -15.99 -16.66 2.62
N ALA A 358 -16.41 -17.60 3.45
CA ALA A 358 -16.48 -19.03 3.15
C ALA A 358 -17.93 -19.50 3.26
N TYR A 359 -18.32 -20.46 2.41
CA TYR A 359 -19.64 -21.07 2.46
C TYR A 359 -19.52 -22.47 3.05
N GLU A 360 -20.20 -22.70 4.18
CA GLU A 360 -20.36 -24.04 4.73
C GLU A 360 -21.36 -24.81 3.87
N ILE A 361 -20.91 -25.87 3.21
CA ILE A 361 -21.79 -26.75 2.42
C ILE A 361 -22.57 -27.62 3.42
N THR A 362 -23.73 -27.14 3.83
CA THR A 362 -24.77 -27.94 4.50
C THR A 362 -26.05 -27.91 3.67
N ASP A 363 -27.12 -28.62 4.10
CA ASP A 363 -28.43 -28.60 3.42
C ASP A 363 -29.03 -27.18 3.27
N THR A 364 -28.47 -26.20 3.99
CA THR A 364 -28.64 -24.75 3.76
C THR A 364 -27.27 -24.10 3.61
N GLU A 365 -27.03 -23.31 2.55
CA GLU A 365 -25.79 -22.54 2.43
C GLU A 365 -25.68 -21.55 3.59
N LYS A 366 -24.64 -21.71 4.43
CA LYS A 366 -24.36 -20.80 5.54
C LYS A 366 -23.07 -20.06 5.27
N GLU A 367 -23.17 -18.74 5.22
CA GLU A 367 -22.02 -17.85 5.06
C GLU A 367 -21.24 -17.75 6.38
N ILE A 368 -19.93 -17.93 6.32
CA ILE A 368 -19.00 -17.83 7.45
C ILE A 368 -17.87 -16.87 7.08
N THR A 369 -17.64 -15.87 7.92
CA THR A 369 -16.48 -14.97 7.80
C THR A 369 -15.28 -15.58 8.55
N LEU A 370 -14.20 -15.87 7.83
CA LEU A 370 -12.93 -16.37 8.38
C LEU A 370 -11.92 -15.23 8.48
N TRP A 371 -11.36 -15.01 9.68
CA TRP A 371 -10.30 -14.01 9.91
C TRP A 371 -8.92 -14.63 9.78
N ASN A 372 -8.18 -14.24 8.74
CA ASN A 372 -6.83 -14.70 8.46
C ASN A 372 -5.83 -13.61 8.87
N ILE A 373 -4.76 -14.00 9.57
CA ILE A 373 -3.64 -13.08 9.84
C ILE A 373 -2.91 -12.84 8.52
N GLU A 374 -2.65 -11.58 8.17
CA GLU A 374 -1.83 -11.18 7.02
C GLU A 374 -0.39 -10.90 7.43
N CYS A 375 -0.22 -10.27 8.59
CA CYS A 375 1.10 -10.09 9.17
C CYS A 375 1.03 -9.94 10.68
N GLU A 376 2.14 -10.28 11.33
CA GLU A 376 2.34 -10.02 12.74
C GLU A 376 3.81 -9.72 13.04
N GLY A 377 4.04 -8.96 14.10
CA GLY A 377 5.38 -8.60 14.55
C GLY A 377 5.32 -7.66 15.74
N SER A 378 6.38 -6.88 15.91
CA SER A 378 6.45 -5.85 16.93
C SER A 378 6.88 -4.51 16.34
N TYR A 379 6.37 -3.45 16.95
CA TYR A 379 6.86 -2.09 16.77
C TYR A 379 7.72 -1.67 17.96
N LYS A 380 8.62 -0.73 17.72
CA LYS A 380 9.34 0.02 18.75
C LYS A 380 9.39 1.48 18.29
N ASN A 381 8.82 2.38 19.08
CA ASN A 381 8.73 3.82 18.77
C ASN A 381 8.14 4.09 17.36
N GLY A 382 7.07 3.38 16.99
CA GLY A 382 6.39 3.53 15.70
C GLY A 382 7.09 2.86 14.50
N LEU A 383 8.24 2.21 14.68
CA LEU A 383 8.96 1.50 13.61
C LEU A 383 8.95 -0.01 13.83
N LYS A 384 8.83 -0.80 12.75
CA LYS A 384 8.97 -2.26 12.81
C LYS A 384 10.30 -2.64 13.48
N ASP A 385 10.26 -3.48 14.50
CA ASP A 385 11.43 -3.95 15.24
C ASP A 385 11.22 -5.40 15.69
N GLY A 386 12.28 -6.21 15.62
CA GLY A 386 12.19 -7.63 15.97
C GLY A 386 11.65 -8.49 14.84
N ARG A 387 11.12 -9.68 15.19
CA ARG A 387 10.67 -10.69 14.23
C ARG A 387 9.33 -10.31 13.61
N TRP A 388 9.21 -10.47 12.30
CA TRP A 388 8.00 -10.24 11.52
C TRP A 388 7.68 -11.46 10.67
N ILE A 389 6.40 -11.80 10.60
CA ILE A 389 5.88 -12.90 9.81
C ILE A 389 4.75 -12.36 8.92
N TYR A 390 4.76 -12.77 7.66
CA TYR A 390 3.75 -12.44 6.68
C TYR A 390 3.12 -13.72 6.17
N TYR A 391 1.82 -13.64 5.93
CA TYR A 391 0.97 -14.75 5.57
C TYR A 391 0.21 -14.42 4.28
N SER A 392 -0.25 -15.46 3.60
CA SER A 392 -1.21 -15.39 2.50
C SER A 392 -2.15 -16.57 2.63
N LEU A 393 -3.46 -16.32 2.62
CA LEU A 393 -4.49 -17.35 2.80
C LEU A 393 -4.23 -18.22 4.06
N GLY A 394 -3.78 -17.58 5.15
CA GLY A 394 -3.49 -18.23 6.43
C GLY A 394 -2.14 -18.94 6.53
N ASN A 395 -1.29 -18.88 5.49
CA ASN A 395 -0.02 -19.63 5.47
C ASN A 395 1.17 -18.68 5.36
N LYS A 396 2.23 -19.00 6.10
CA LYS A 396 3.44 -18.20 6.16
C LYS A 396 4.12 -18.17 4.78
N ILE A 397 4.30 -16.96 4.24
CA ILE A 397 4.97 -16.73 2.94
C ILE A 397 6.29 -15.99 3.08
N LYS A 398 6.52 -15.27 4.19
CA LYS A 398 7.77 -14.55 4.43
C LYS A 398 7.97 -14.31 5.92
N GLU A 399 9.19 -14.47 6.41
CA GLU A 399 9.56 -14.09 7.77
C GLU A 399 10.99 -13.58 7.88
N GLY A 400 11.25 -12.76 8.87
CA GLY A 400 12.59 -12.23 9.14
C GLY A 400 12.58 -11.20 10.25
N TYR A 401 13.62 -10.38 10.32
CA TYR A 401 13.78 -9.39 11.39
C TYR A 401 13.84 -7.97 10.82
N TYR A 402 13.25 -7.04 11.54
CA TYR A 402 13.40 -5.60 11.33
C TYR A 402 14.23 -4.98 12.45
N LYS A 403 15.00 -3.95 12.09
CA LYS A 403 15.62 -3.02 13.03
C LYS A 403 15.36 -1.60 12.54
N ASN A 404 14.78 -0.76 13.40
CA ASN A 404 14.47 0.64 13.07
C ASN A 404 13.70 0.77 11.73
N GLY A 405 12.72 -0.11 11.50
CA GLY A 405 11.90 -0.10 10.29
C GLY A 405 12.55 -0.68 9.03
N LYS A 406 13.80 -1.18 9.09
CA LYS A 406 14.50 -1.77 7.95
C LYS A 406 14.77 -3.25 8.15
N GLU A 407 14.67 -4.04 7.08
CA GLU A 407 14.98 -5.47 7.09
C GLU A 407 16.45 -5.68 7.52
N THR A 408 16.68 -6.62 8.43
CA THR A 408 18.00 -6.98 8.94
C THR A 408 18.09 -8.48 9.20
N GLY A 409 19.29 -9.03 9.09
CA GLY A 409 19.52 -10.45 9.33
C GLY A 409 18.91 -11.32 8.23
N MET A 410 18.69 -12.60 8.55
CA MET A 410 18.19 -13.58 7.59
C MET A 410 16.68 -13.47 7.43
N TRP A 411 16.24 -13.46 6.17
CA TRP A 411 14.85 -13.48 5.74
C TRP A 411 14.58 -14.76 4.97
N ALA A 412 13.51 -15.47 5.34
CA ALA A 412 13.05 -16.67 4.66
C ALA A 412 11.75 -16.37 3.92
N GLU A 413 11.65 -16.80 2.66
CA GLU A 413 10.46 -16.72 1.82
C GLU A 413 9.99 -18.12 1.47
N TYR A 414 8.68 -18.32 1.40
CA TYR A 414 8.03 -19.61 1.16
C TYR A 414 7.11 -19.51 -0.05
N LEU A 415 6.89 -20.62 -0.75
CA LEU A 415 6.01 -20.68 -1.90
C LEU A 415 4.55 -20.45 -1.50
N GLY A 416 3.90 -19.45 -2.11
CA GLY A 416 2.51 -19.07 -1.84
C GLY A 416 1.47 -19.67 -2.80
N ILE A 417 1.88 -20.53 -3.75
CA ILE A 417 0.99 -21.12 -4.77
C ILE A 417 1.42 -22.54 -5.16
N GLY A 418 0.49 -23.33 -5.68
CA GLY A 418 0.75 -24.66 -6.28
C GLY A 418 0.90 -25.80 -5.28
N ASN A 419 1.36 -26.96 -5.76
CA ASN A 419 1.49 -28.20 -4.96
C ASN A 419 2.62 -28.16 -3.92
N HIS A 420 3.47 -27.13 -3.95
CA HIS A 420 4.64 -26.93 -3.08
C HIS A 420 4.42 -25.80 -2.07
N PHE A 421 3.15 -25.50 -1.79
CA PHE A 421 2.76 -24.42 -0.91
C PHE A 421 3.33 -24.59 0.51
N GLY A 422 3.95 -23.53 1.04
CA GLY A 422 4.60 -23.53 2.35
C GLY A 422 6.04 -24.08 2.38
N GLU A 423 6.57 -24.58 1.27
CA GLU A 423 7.97 -24.99 1.17
C GLU A 423 8.91 -23.77 1.10
N LEU A 424 10.10 -23.88 1.71
CA LEU A 424 11.11 -22.82 1.70
C LEU A 424 11.58 -22.56 0.27
N TYR A 425 11.37 -21.33 -0.20
CA TYR A 425 11.71 -20.88 -1.54
C TYR A 425 13.07 -20.17 -1.58
N SER A 426 13.33 -19.29 -0.63
CA SER A 426 14.62 -18.59 -0.57
C SER A 426 14.97 -18.07 0.81
N GLU A 427 16.27 -17.89 1.03
CA GLU A 427 16.84 -17.26 2.22
C GLU A 427 17.77 -16.11 1.77
N THR A 428 17.63 -14.94 2.39
CA THR A 428 18.41 -13.74 2.04
C THR A 428 18.86 -13.02 3.29
N ILE A 429 20.13 -12.62 3.37
CA ILE A 429 20.61 -11.73 4.42
C ILE A 429 20.44 -10.26 3.99
N TYR A 430 19.85 -9.46 4.88
CA TYR A 430 19.70 -8.02 4.73
C TYR A 430 20.50 -7.27 5.80
N ILE A 431 21.08 -6.14 5.41
CA ILE A 431 21.65 -5.15 6.33
C ILE A 431 21.03 -3.80 5.96
N ASN A 432 20.29 -3.18 6.89
CA ASN A 432 19.61 -1.90 6.69
C ASN A 432 18.72 -1.86 5.43
N GLY A 433 18.01 -2.95 5.13
CA GLY A 433 17.11 -3.06 3.97
C GLY A 433 17.81 -3.32 2.63
N ILE A 434 19.13 -3.54 2.63
CA ILE A 434 19.91 -3.85 1.43
C ILE A 434 20.38 -5.30 1.53
N LYS A 435 20.29 -6.07 0.43
CA LYS A 435 20.83 -7.43 0.36
C LYS A 435 22.34 -7.40 0.58
N ASP A 436 22.82 -8.08 1.61
CA ASP A 436 24.22 -8.10 1.99
C ASP A 436 24.53 -9.40 2.75
N GLY A 437 25.33 -10.27 2.15
CA GLY A 437 25.58 -11.63 2.61
C GLY A 437 25.00 -12.70 1.69
N VAL A 438 24.78 -13.90 2.22
CA VAL A 438 24.33 -15.08 1.46
C VAL A 438 22.89 -14.90 0.98
N TYR A 439 22.66 -15.27 -0.27
CA TYR A 439 21.36 -15.56 -0.84
C TYR A 439 21.34 -17.02 -1.28
N ALA A 440 20.34 -17.77 -0.85
CA ALA A 440 20.07 -19.13 -1.30
C ALA A 440 18.64 -19.20 -1.84
N ARG A 441 18.43 -19.86 -2.98
CA ARG A 441 17.08 -20.21 -3.44
C ARG A 441 16.97 -21.68 -3.81
N TYR A 442 15.78 -22.19 -3.60
CA TYR A 442 15.39 -23.58 -3.79
C TYR A 442 14.25 -23.61 -4.80
N PHE A 443 14.47 -24.26 -5.93
CA PHE A 443 13.49 -24.33 -7.00
C PHE A 443 13.66 -25.61 -7.82
N ASP A 444 12.65 -25.99 -8.58
CA ASP A 444 12.75 -27.11 -9.50
C ASP A 444 13.22 -26.64 -10.88
N CYS A 445 14.27 -27.28 -11.41
CA CYS A 445 14.75 -27.04 -12.77
C CYS A 445 13.95 -27.94 -13.73
N SER A 446 12.76 -27.50 -14.16
CA SER A 446 12.10 -28.13 -15.31
C SER A 446 12.62 -27.50 -16.62
N THR A 447 13.57 -28.17 -17.28
CA THR A 447 13.84 -27.94 -18.70
C THR A 447 13.32 -29.11 -19.52
N SER A 448 12.06 -29.03 -19.95
CA SER A 448 11.62 -29.53 -21.26
C SER A 448 10.24 -28.94 -21.59
N ILE A 449 10.24 -27.85 -22.35
CA ILE A 449 9.09 -27.52 -23.20
C ILE A 449 9.22 -28.44 -24.41
N ASP A 450 8.47 -29.53 -24.42
CA ASP A 450 8.24 -30.30 -25.65
C ASP A 450 6.89 -29.84 -26.21
N SER A 451 6.93 -28.97 -27.22
CA SER A 451 5.76 -28.28 -27.76
C SER A 451 5.01 -29.11 -28.82
N THR A 452 5.06 -30.43 -28.75
CA THR A 452 4.32 -31.28 -29.70
C THR A 452 3.36 -32.24 -29.01
N MET A 453 2.07 -31.92 -29.22
CA MET A 453 0.89 -32.77 -29.11
C MET A 453 0.25 -32.97 -27.73
N GLY A 454 -1.04 -32.66 -27.70
CA GLY A 454 -1.86 -32.60 -26.50
C GLY A 454 -2.14 -33.95 -25.87
N SER A 455 -1.62 -34.12 -24.66
CA SER A 455 -2.19 -34.88 -23.54
C SER A 455 -1.24 -34.67 -22.37
N PHE A 456 -1.65 -33.84 -21.41
CA PHE A 456 -0.83 -33.48 -20.26
C PHE A 456 -0.62 -34.68 -19.33
N SER A 457 0.52 -35.35 -19.50
CA SER A 457 1.14 -36.14 -18.43
C SER A 457 2.60 -35.72 -18.36
N VAL A 458 2.85 -34.58 -17.70
CA VAL A 458 4.19 -34.15 -17.34
C VAL A 458 4.68 -35.11 -16.26
N LYS A 459 5.63 -35.96 -16.60
CA LYS A 459 6.36 -36.76 -15.61
C LYS A 459 7.46 -35.85 -15.04
N PHE A 460 7.14 -35.17 -13.94
CA PHE A 460 8.09 -34.34 -13.22
C PHE A 460 9.26 -35.20 -12.73
N ILE A 461 10.49 -34.83 -13.10
CA ILE A 461 11.70 -35.36 -12.47
C ILE A 461 11.99 -34.38 -11.33
N ASN A 462 11.53 -34.71 -10.12
CA ASN A 462 11.72 -33.93 -8.91
C ASN A 462 13.20 -33.91 -8.51
N THR A 463 13.98 -32.93 -8.98
CA THR A 463 15.31 -32.67 -8.41
C THR A 463 15.37 -31.22 -7.96
N PRO A 464 15.05 -30.92 -6.69
CA PRO A 464 15.21 -29.57 -6.15
C PRO A 464 16.65 -29.10 -6.37
N VAL A 465 16.77 -27.93 -6.96
CA VAL A 465 18.03 -27.26 -7.26
C VAL A 465 18.25 -26.19 -6.20
N GLN A 466 19.47 -26.16 -5.67
CA GLN A 466 19.93 -25.11 -4.78
C GLN A 466 20.85 -24.17 -5.54
N GLU A 467 20.51 -22.89 -5.56
CA GLU A 467 21.37 -21.84 -6.07
C GLU A 467 21.77 -20.89 -4.95
N THR A 468 23.08 -20.68 -4.80
CA THR A 468 23.67 -19.83 -3.78
C THR A 468 24.57 -18.77 -4.43
N TYR A 469 24.45 -17.53 -3.99
CA TYR A 469 25.38 -16.43 -4.29
C TYR A 469 25.47 -15.46 -3.12
N TYR A 470 26.48 -14.59 -3.12
CA TYR A 470 26.63 -13.56 -2.10
C TYR A 470 26.33 -12.17 -2.70
N TYR A 471 25.80 -11.30 -1.86
CA TYR A 471 25.63 -9.89 -2.14
C TYR A 471 26.56 -9.06 -1.27
N SER A 472 26.99 -7.91 -1.78
CA SER A 472 27.52 -6.82 -0.96
C SER A 472 26.99 -5.52 -1.54
N LEU A 473 26.40 -4.68 -0.69
CA LEU A 473 25.74 -3.44 -1.09
C LEU A 473 24.71 -3.63 -2.22
N GLY A 474 23.99 -4.76 -2.22
CA GLY A 474 22.95 -5.08 -3.19
C GLY A 474 23.43 -5.63 -4.54
N MET A 475 24.74 -5.74 -4.78
CA MET A 475 25.31 -6.32 -6.01
C MET A 475 25.86 -7.72 -5.73
N LYS A 476 25.71 -8.66 -6.66
CA LYS A 476 26.31 -10.00 -6.55
C LYS A 476 27.83 -9.89 -6.53
N THR A 477 28.44 -10.53 -5.54
CA THR A 477 29.89 -10.57 -5.34
C THR A 477 30.27 -11.91 -4.74
N GLY A 478 31.54 -12.32 -4.85
CA GLY A 478 32.02 -13.56 -4.23
C GLY A 478 31.50 -14.83 -4.91
N GLU A 479 31.53 -15.94 -4.18
CA GLU A 479 31.28 -17.28 -4.72
C GLU A 479 29.83 -17.48 -5.20
N TYR A 480 29.67 -18.24 -6.28
CA TYR A 480 28.41 -18.69 -6.83
C TYR A 480 28.42 -20.21 -6.94
N SER A 481 27.31 -20.84 -6.62
CA SER A 481 27.14 -22.29 -6.77
C SER A 481 25.69 -22.62 -7.12
N LEU A 482 25.51 -23.44 -8.14
CA LEU A 482 24.25 -24.07 -8.52
C LEU A 482 24.44 -25.58 -8.42
N GLN A 483 23.63 -26.25 -7.61
CA GLN A 483 23.72 -27.69 -7.36
C GLN A 483 22.36 -28.36 -7.56
N ASP A 484 22.34 -29.56 -8.13
CA ASP A 484 21.14 -30.39 -8.15
C ASP A 484 20.90 -31.07 -6.79
N SER A 485 19.79 -31.80 -6.67
CA SER A 485 19.38 -32.47 -5.43
C SER A 485 20.36 -33.53 -4.93
N ASN A 486 21.28 -34.00 -5.78
CA ASN A 486 22.32 -34.97 -5.41
C ASN A 486 23.63 -34.27 -4.99
N GLY A 487 23.64 -32.93 -4.94
CA GLY A 487 24.85 -32.14 -4.67
C GLY A 487 25.78 -32.01 -5.88
N THR A 488 25.34 -32.40 -7.08
CA THR A 488 26.15 -32.27 -8.29
C THR A 488 26.25 -30.79 -8.65
N ILE A 489 27.46 -30.26 -8.76
CA ILE A 489 27.69 -28.87 -9.16
C ILE A 489 27.29 -28.70 -10.63
N LEU A 490 26.20 -28.00 -10.87
CA LEU A 490 25.73 -27.65 -12.20
C LEU A 490 26.44 -26.42 -12.74
N SER A 491 26.76 -25.46 -11.88
CA SER A 491 27.59 -24.31 -12.20
C SER A 491 28.24 -23.76 -10.93
N LYS A 492 29.47 -23.26 -11.03
CA LYS A 492 30.20 -22.64 -9.92
C LYS A 492 31.15 -21.59 -10.46
N GLY A 493 31.30 -20.49 -9.74
CA GLY A 493 32.29 -19.47 -10.08
C GLY A 493 32.26 -18.30 -9.12
N THR A 494 32.74 -17.14 -9.54
CA THR A 494 32.76 -15.93 -8.71
C THR A 494 32.08 -14.77 -9.45
N TYR A 495 31.26 -13.98 -8.75
CA TYR A 495 30.76 -12.70 -9.22
C TYR A 495 31.61 -11.56 -8.67
N LEU A 496 31.73 -10.48 -9.43
CA LEU A 496 32.27 -9.20 -8.99
C LEU A 496 31.36 -8.10 -9.55
N ALA A 497 30.63 -7.41 -8.67
CA ALA A 497 29.67 -6.37 -9.03
C ALA A 497 28.71 -6.80 -10.15
N ASP A 498 27.96 -7.88 -9.89
CA ASP A 498 26.96 -8.49 -10.79
C ASP A 498 27.52 -9.18 -12.05
N LYS A 499 28.83 -9.16 -12.28
CA LYS A 499 29.45 -9.78 -13.46
C LYS A 499 30.25 -11.02 -13.10
N LYS A 500 30.15 -12.07 -13.92
CA LYS A 500 31.01 -13.26 -13.83
C LYS A 500 32.46 -12.84 -13.96
N ASN A 501 33.28 -13.27 -13.01
CA ASN A 501 34.70 -12.96 -12.95
C ASN A 501 35.49 -14.15 -12.38
N GLY A 502 36.73 -14.33 -12.81
CA GLY A 502 37.58 -15.44 -12.34
C GLY A 502 37.15 -16.79 -12.91
N LEU A 503 37.49 -17.87 -12.20
CA LEU A 503 37.29 -19.24 -12.66
C LEU A 503 35.82 -19.65 -12.56
N TRP A 504 35.29 -20.21 -13.64
CA TRP A 504 33.93 -20.74 -13.72
C TRP A 504 33.95 -22.18 -14.21
N VAL A 505 33.01 -22.97 -13.69
CA VAL A 505 32.63 -24.29 -14.16
C VAL A 505 31.15 -24.24 -14.48
N GLU A 506 30.75 -24.66 -15.66
CA GLU A 506 29.37 -24.60 -16.14
C GLU A 506 29.04 -25.95 -16.78
N SER A 507 27.91 -26.55 -16.44
CA SER A 507 27.49 -27.81 -17.04
C SER A 507 26.25 -27.65 -17.90
N PHE A 508 26.16 -28.48 -18.93
CA PHE A 508 25.02 -28.58 -19.83
C PHE A 508 24.82 -30.04 -20.21
N ILE A 509 23.61 -30.38 -20.65
CA ILE A 509 23.26 -31.73 -21.04
C ILE A 509 23.25 -31.81 -22.57
N VAL A 510 24.05 -32.71 -23.11
CA VAL A 510 23.98 -33.13 -24.51
C VAL A 510 23.37 -34.53 -24.58
N ARG A 511 22.94 -34.96 -25.76
CA ARG A 511 22.49 -36.34 -25.98
C ARG A 511 23.56 -37.12 -26.72
N ASP A 512 23.80 -38.34 -26.27
CA ASP A 512 24.67 -39.28 -26.99
C ASP A 512 23.96 -39.91 -28.21
N LEU A 513 24.69 -40.81 -28.87
CA LEU A 513 24.27 -41.58 -30.04
C LEU A 513 22.94 -42.33 -29.82
N ASN A 514 22.67 -42.71 -28.57
CA ASN A 514 21.49 -43.46 -28.14
C ASN A 514 20.40 -42.54 -27.53
N GLN A 515 20.51 -41.22 -27.74
CA GLN A 515 19.67 -40.18 -27.16
C GLN A 515 19.72 -40.06 -25.62
N LYS A 516 20.68 -40.73 -24.98
CA LYS A 516 20.86 -40.69 -23.54
C LYS A 516 21.52 -39.36 -23.15
N PRO A 517 21.01 -38.65 -22.12
CA PRO A 517 21.63 -37.42 -21.66
C PRO A 517 23.01 -37.68 -21.05
N ILE A 518 24.02 -36.98 -21.56
CA ILE A 518 25.38 -36.88 -21.01
C ILE A 518 25.57 -35.45 -20.52
N ARG A 519 26.06 -35.31 -19.29
CA ARG A 519 26.45 -34.00 -18.74
C ARG A 519 27.88 -33.70 -19.15
N ILE A 520 28.08 -32.55 -19.78
CA ILE A 520 29.39 -32.00 -20.12
C ILE A 520 29.64 -30.77 -19.26
N TYR A 521 30.89 -30.59 -18.84
CA TYR A 521 31.36 -29.46 -18.06
C TYR A 521 32.30 -28.60 -18.90
N ASN A 522 32.15 -27.29 -18.79
CA ASN A 522 33.00 -26.27 -19.37
C ASN A 522 33.67 -25.47 -18.25
N LYS A 523 35.00 -25.43 -18.23
CA LYS A 523 35.80 -24.76 -17.19
C LYS A 523 36.76 -23.75 -17.79
N GLY A 524 36.73 -22.52 -17.30
CA GLY A 524 37.63 -21.45 -17.74
C GLY A 524 37.39 -20.14 -17.02
N ASN A 525 38.08 -19.07 -17.41
CA ASN A 525 37.95 -17.78 -16.73
C ASN A 525 36.99 -16.83 -17.44
N TYR A 526 36.27 -16.03 -16.65
CA TYR A 526 35.56 -14.83 -17.10
C TYR A 526 36.28 -13.56 -16.62
N THR A 527 36.16 -12.49 -17.40
CA THR A 527 36.46 -11.11 -16.97
C THR A 527 35.30 -10.23 -17.41
N ASN A 528 34.55 -9.69 -16.46
CA ASN A 528 33.36 -8.86 -16.74
C ASN A 528 32.38 -9.54 -17.72
N ASP A 529 31.95 -10.77 -17.41
CA ASP A 529 31.04 -11.61 -18.23
C ASP A 529 31.62 -12.11 -19.56
N LYS A 530 32.87 -11.77 -19.90
CA LYS A 530 33.51 -12.22 -21.14
C LYS A 530 34.46 -13.37 -20.86
N LYS A 531 34.29 -14.51 -21.56
CA LYS A 531 35.24 -15.63 -21.53
C LYS A 531 36.64 -15.14 -21.88
N THR A 532 37.64 -15.55 -21.11
CA THR A 532 39.04 -15.18 -21.32
C THR A 532 39.98 -16.34 -20.98
N GLY A 533 41.11 -16.40 -21.68
CA GLY A 533 42.11 -17.45 -21.53
C GLY A 533 41.62 -18.82 -22.01
N LYS A 534 42.25 -19.86 -21.48
CA LYS A 534 41.96 -21.24 -21.87
C LYS A 534 40.71 -21.77 -21.16
N TRP A 535 39.82 -22.36 -21.95
CA TRP A 535 38.62 -23.07 -21.55
C TRP A 535 38.76 -24.55 -21.87
N GLN A 536 38.21 -25.42 -21.02
CA GLN A 536 38.28 -26.87 -21.15
C GLN A 536 36.88 -27.46 -21.04
N GLU A 537 36.52 -28.27 -22.02
CA GLU A 537 35.31 -29.07 -22.04
C GLU A 537 35.62 -30.52 -21.67
N TYR A 538 34.87 -31.12 -20.74
CA TYR A 538 35.14 -32.46 -20.22
C TYR A 538 33.87 -33.15 -19.68
N ILE A 539 33.86 -34.49 -19.65
CA ILE A 539 32.76 -35.28 -19.07
C ILE A 539 33.05 -35.61 -17.59
N LEU A 540 34.28 -36.08 -17.31
CA LEU A 540 34.81 -36.27 -15.97
C LEU A 540 36.13 -35.51 -15.84
N GLU A 541 36.45 -35.01 -14.65
CA GLU A 541 37.68 -34.25 -14.43
C GLU A 541 38.90 -35.11 -14.82
N GLY A 542 39.62 -34.69 -15.86
CA GLY A 542 40.70 -35.45 -16.49
C GLY A 542 40.41 -35.91 -17.92
N SER A 543 39.15 -36.21 -18.26
CA SER A 543 38.72 -36.64 -19.61
C SER A 543 38.29 -35.45 -20.45
N ILE A 544 39.27 -34.72 -20.97
CA ILE A 544 39.08 -33.52 -21.79
C ILE A 544 38.59 -33.93 -23.18
N LEU A 545 37.47 -33.34 -23.61
CA LEU A 545 36.94 -33.46 -24.97
C LEU A 545 37.53 -32.39 -25.89
N GLU A 546 37.56 -31.15 -25.38
CA GLU A 546 37.96 -29.98 -26.16
C GLU A 546 38.65 -28.96 -25.27
N THR A 547 39.61 -28.22 -25.82
CA THR A 547 40.10 -26.99 -25.20
C THR A 547 39.94 -25.82 -26.17
N GLN A 548 39.57 -24.65 -25.66
CA GLN A 548 39.27 -23.45 -26.44
C GLN A 548 40.04 -22.27 -25.87
N GLU A 549 40.51 -21.34 -26.70
CA GLU A 549 41.16 -20.11 -26.24
C GLU A 549 40.28 -18.89 -26.55
N TYR A 550 40.04 -18.06 -25.54
CA TYR A 550 39.20 -16.87 -25.66
C TYR A 550 39.96 -15.59 -25.30
N VAL A 551 39.66 -14.52 -26.03
CA VAL A 551 40.05 -13.15 -25.68
C VAL A 551 38.79 -12.27 -25.79
N ASN A 552 38.43 -11.60 -24.69
CA ASN A 552 37.26 -10.71 -24.61
C ASN A 552 35.94 -11.36 -25.10
N GLY A 553 35.74 -12.65 -24.82
CA GLY A 553 34.54 -13.41 -25.16
C GLY A 553 34.50 -13.98 -26.57
N LEU A 554 35.52 -13.71 -27.39
CA LEU A 554 35.66 -14.26 -28.73
C LEU A 554 36.73 -15.36 -28.75
N LEU A 555 36.52 -16.41 -29.55
CA LEU A 555 37.56 -17.41 -29.81
C LEU A 555 38.76 -16.73 -30.48
N ASP A 556 39.93 -16.80 -29.86
CA ASP A 556 41.14 -16.14 -30.36
C ASP A 556 42.36 -16.95 -29.88
N GLY A 557 42.94 -17.72 -30.80
CA GLY A 557 43.91 -18.77 -30.48
C GLY A 557 43.51 -20.14 -31.02
N LYS A 558 43.89 -21.21 -30.32
CA LYS A 558 43.59 -22.58 -30.74
C LYS A 558 42.38 -23.16 -30.02
N THR A 559 41.52 -23.84 -30.77
CA THR A 559 40.58 -24.83 -30.23
C THR A 559 41.07 -26.22 -30.62
N ILE A 560 41.24 -27.11 -29.65
CA ILE A 560 41.81 -28.45 -29.84
C ILE A 560 40.78 -29.47 -29.37
N ARG A 561 40.28 -30.29 -30.29
CA ARG A 561 39.46 -31.46 -29.98
C ARG A 561 40.35 -32.69 -29.84
N LEU A 562 40.05 -33.50 -28.85
CA LEU A 562 40.80 -34.71 -28.53
C LEU A 562 40.00 -35.95 -28.93
N ASN A 563 40.70 -36.96 -29.44
CA ASN A 563 40.12 -38.29 -29.67
C ASN A 563 40.05 -39.10 -28.37
N GLU A 564 39.50 -40.31 -28.45
CA GLU A 564 39.38 -41.24 -27.31
C GLU A 564 40.72 -41.60 -26.62
N LYS A 565 41.86 -41.36 -27.29
CA LYS A 565 43.21 -41.57 -26.74
C LYS A 565 43.85 -40.29 -26.19
N GLU A 566 43.05 -39.23 -26.01
CA GLU A 566 43.49 -37.90 -25.55
C GLU A 566 44.56 -37.26 -26.46
N LYS A 567 44.58 -37.63 -27.74
CA LYS A 567 45.44 -37.03 -28.76
C LYS A 567 44.63 -36.07 -29.63
N PRO A 568 45.23 -34.99 -30.15
CA PRO A 568 44.52 -34.07 -31.05
C PRO A 568 43.94 -34.84 -32.24
N SER A 569 42.63 -34.73 -32.45
CA SER A 569 41.97 -35.14 -33.71
C SER A 569 41.82 -33.95 -34.64
N GLU A 570 41.42 -32.81 -34.08
CA GLU A 570 41.18 -31.58 -34.83
C GLU A 570 41.73 -30.37 -34.07
N VAL A 571 42.41 -29.48 -34.79
CA VAL A 571 42.91 -28.21 -34.27
C VAL A 571 42.38 -27.07 -35.13
N PHE A 572 41.51 -26.25 -34.55
CA PHE A 572 40.95 -25.06 -35.15
C PHE A 572 41.77 -23.85 -34.70
N HIS A 573 42.05 -22.95 -35.63
CA HIS A 573 42.79 -21.72 -35.37
C HIS A 573 41.87 -20.53 -35.60
N PHE A 574 41.55 -19.82 -34.53
CA PHE A 574 40.71 -18.63 -34.55
C PHE A 574 41.54 -17.36 -34.39
N SER A 575 41.06 -16.28 -35.00
CA SER A 575 41.51 -14.93 -34.70
C SER A 575 40.32 -14.00 -34.60
N LYS A 576 40.15 -13.36 -33.43
CA LYS A 576 39.03 -12.44 -33.13
C LYS A 576 37.64 -13.01 -33.48
N GLY A 577 37.42 -14.29 -33.20
CA GLY A 577 36.16 -15.01 -33.46
C GLY A 577 36.06 -15.65 -34.84
N GLU A 578 36.98 -15.37 -35.77
CA GLU A 578 36.94 -15.92 -37.13
C GLU A 578 37.87 -17.13 -37.27
N LEU A 579 37.36 -18.25 -37.80
CA LEU A 579 38.16 -19.43 -38.13
C LEU A 579 39.09 -19.13 -39.31
N LYS A 580 40.39 -19.38 -39.13
CA LYS A 580 41.45 -19.19 -40.15
C LYS A 580 41.95 -20.51 -40.71
N TYR A 581 42.17 -21.50 -39.84
CA TYR A 581 42.65 -22.83 -40.25
C TYR A 581 41.97 -23.94 -39.46
N LEU A 582 41.82 -25.10 -40.09
CA LEU A 582 41.50 -26.36 -39.43
C LEU A 582 42.55 -27.40 -39.84
N GLU A 583 43.18 -28.04 -38.88
CA GLU A 583 44.11 -29.15 -39.08
C GLU A 583 43.50 -30.43 -38.49
N VAL A 584 43.41 -31.48 -39.29
CA VAL A 584 42.89 -32.81 -38.91
C VAL A 584 44.05 -33.77 -38.86
N PHE A 585 44.17 -34.50 -37.76
CA PHE A 585 45.29 -35.38 -37.46
C PHE A 585 44.89 -36.86 -37.61
N ASP A 586 45.91 -37.71 -37.72
CA ASP A 586 45.73 -39.16 -37.66
C ASP A 586 45.27 -39.65 -36.27
N SER A 587 44.90 -40.93 -36.18
CA SER A 587 44.38 -41.52 -34.93
C SER A 587 45.36 -41.51 -33.75
N ILE A 588 46.65 -41.20 -33.99
CA ILE A 588 47.68 -41.06 -32.96
C ILE A 588 48.03 -39.60 -32.65
N GLY A 589 47.45 -38.64 -33.38
CA GLY A 589 47.57 -37.20 -33.19
C GLY A 589 48.96 -36.63 -33.52
N ILE A 590 49.71 -37.29 -34.41
CA ILE A 590 51.08 -36.89 -34.77
C ILE A 590 51.11 -36.28 -36.16
N HIS A 591 50.51 -36.93 -37.14
CA HIS A 591 50.57 -36.51 -38.54
C HIS A 591 49.28 -35.79 -38.94
N ILE A 592 49.41 -34.62 -39.56
CA ILE A 592 48.27 -33.91 -40.18
C ILE A 592 47.86 -34.70 -41.42
N LEU A 593 46.61 -35.14 -41.48
CA LEU A 593 45.99 -35.77 -42.65
C LEU A 593 45.41 -34.71 -43.59
N HIS A 594 44.73 -33.71 -43.02
CA HIS A 594 44.08 -32.65 -43.77
C HIS A 594 44.33 -31.29 -43.14
N LYS A 595 44.54 -30.27 -43.97
CA LYS A 595 44.58 -28.86 -43.56
C LYS A 595 43.64 -28.03 -44.42
N TYR A 596 42.73 -27.30 -43.79
CA TYR A 596 41.79 -26.41 -44.44
C TYR A 596 42.18 -24.96 -44.12
N GLN A 597 42.55 -24.19 -45.12
CA GLN A 597 42.76 -22.75 -44.99
C GLN A 597 41.46 -22.04 -45.37
N ILE A 598 40.85 -21.32 -44.43
CA ILE A 598 39.53 -20.72 -44.63
C ILE A 598 39.70 -19.34 -45.28
N HIS A 599 39.12 -19.16 -46.47
CA HIS A 599 39.16 -17.89 -47.19
C HIS A 599 37.97 -17.01 -46.85
N SER A 600 36.77 -17.60 -46.80
CA SER A 600 35.55 -16.87 -46.43
C SER A 600 34.47 -17.83 -45.94
N ILE A 601 33.66 -17.35 -44.99
CA ILE A 601 32.42 -18.01 -44.58
C ILE A 601 31.28 -17.01 -44.84
N LYS A 602 30.27 -17.40 -45.61
CA LYS A 602 29.10 -16.57 -45.94
C LYS A 602 27.81 -17.38 -45.78
N GLY A 603 27.06 -17.13 -44.71
CA GLY A 603 25.93 -17.98 -44.33
C GLY A 603 26.42 -19.43 -44.20
N ASN A 604 25.75 -20.36 -44.87
CA ASN A 604 26.09 -21.79 -44.85
C ASN A 604 27.21 -22.20 -45.82
N VAL A 605 27.87 -21.24 -46.48
CA VAL A 605 28.89 -21.50 -47.49
C VAL A 605 30.28 -21.23 -46.95
N ILE A 606 31.15 -22.24 -46.99
CA ILE A 606 32.56 -22.17 -46.60
C ILE A 606 33.43 -22.31 -47.85
N ASN A 607 34.25 -21.29 -48.11
CA ASN A 607 35.29 -21.34 -49.14
C ASN A 607 36.63 -21.57 -48.47
N CYS A 608 37.34 -22.61 -48.90
CA CYS A 608 38.61 -22.98 -48.30
C CYS A 608 39.58 -23.64 -49.29
N LEU A 609 40.85 -23.69 -48.90
CA LEU A 609 41.88 -24.48 -49.55
C LEU A 609 42.15 -25.72 -48.69
N LYS A 610 41.80 -26.92 -49.17
CA LYS A 610 42.06 -28.19 -48.48
C LYS A 610 43.37 -28.77 -49.00
N THR A 611 44.27 -29.10 -48.08
CA THR A 611 45.52 -29.82 -48.33
C THR A 611 45.42 -31.20 -47.69
N ASN A 612 45.54 -32.27 -48.48
CA ASN A 612 45.65 -33.64 -47.99
C ASN A 612 47.13 -34.03 -47.92
N PHE A 613 47.53 -34.76 -46.89
CA PHE A 613 48.89 -35.26 -46.74
C PHE A 613 48.87 -36.79 -46.73
N GLU A 614 49.49 -37.42 -47.71
CA GLU A 614 49.56 -38.88 -47.86
C GLU A 614 50.95 -39.29 -48.37
N ASN A 615 51.61 -40.27 -47.74
CA ASN A 615 52.85 -40.90 -48.25
C ASN A 615 53.95 -39.92 -48.72
N ASN A 616 54.24 -38.88 -47.93
CA ASN A 616 55.19 -37.81 -48.27
C ASN A 616 54.82 -36.98 -49.52
N ILE A 617 53.54 -36.97 -49.88
CA ILE A 617 52.96 -36.10 -50.90
C ILE A 617 51.89 -35.25 -50.22
N SER A 618 51.79 -33.99 -50.62
CA SER A 618 50.65 -33.14 -50.27
C SER A 618 49.85 -32.76 -51.51
N ILE A 619 48.53 -32.83 -51.40
CA ILE A 619 47.59 -32.52 -52.47
C ILE A 619 46.72 -31.37 -52.01
N THR A 620 46.89 -30.21 -52.64
CA THR A 620 46.18 -28.98 -52.30
C THR A 620 45.12 -28.69 -53.36
N GLN A 621 43.90 -28.43 -52.93
CA GLN A 621 42.78 -28.15 -53.81
C GLN A 621 41.82 -27.12 -53.19
N GLY A 622 41.36 -26.17 -53.99
CA GLY A 622 40.28 -25.25 -53.62
C GLY A 622 38.93 -25.96 -53.54
N TYR A 623 38.14 -25.63 -52.52
CA TYR A 623 36.81 -26.17 -52.32
C TYR A 623 35.81 -25.09 -51.90
N GLU A 624 34.59 -25.25 -52.41
CA GLU A 624 33.39 -24.61 -51.88
C GLU A 624 32.51 -25.69 -51.22
N PHE A 625 32.13 -25.44 -49.97
CA PHE A 625 31.28 -26.31 -49.17
C PHE A 625 29.99 -25.58 -48.80
N ILE A 626 28.84 -26.23 -48.99
CA ILE A 626 27.52 -25.69 -48.62
C ILE A 626 26.91 -26.64 -47.59
N SER A 627 26.79 -26.21 -46.33
CA SER A 627 26.14 -27.00 -45.29
C SER A 627 24.60 -26.90 -45.41
N SER A 628 23.92 -28.03 -45.21
CA SER A 628 22.45 -28.12 -45.29
C SER A 628 21.73 -27.83 -43.97
N PHE A 629 22.39 -27.19 -43.00
CA PHE A 629 21.79 -26.90 -41.68
C PHE A 629 21.68 -25.39 -41.46
N GLU A 630 20.49 -24.93 -41.07
CA GLU A 630 20.15 -23.51 -40.90
C GLU A 630 20.87 -22.80 -39.74
N ASP A 631 21.71 -23.48 -38.96
CA ASP A 631 22.35 -22.90 -37.78
C ASP A 631 23.87 -22.90 -37.87
N PHE A 632 24.44 -21.76 -38.28
CA PHE A 632 25.85 -21.44 -38.02
C PHE A 632 26.01 -21.03 -36.55
N ASN A 633 25.81 -21.97 -35.62
CA ASN A 633 26.26 -21.77 -34.25
C ASN A 633 27.76 -22.09 -34.21
N PHE A 634 28.60 -21.06 -34.12
CA PHE A 634 30.07 -21.14 -34.09
C PHE A 634 30.63 -22.14 -33.05
N TYR A 635 29.83 -22.53 -32.05
CA TYR A 635 30.20 -23.48 -31.00
C TYR A 635 30.18 -24.96 -31.44
N TYR A 636 29.50 -25.29 -32.55
CA TYR A 636 29.41 -26.65 -33.08
C TYR A 636 29.67 -26.65 -34.57
N LEU A 637 30.91 -26.32 -34.97
CA LEU A 637 31.41 -26.71 -36.28
C LEU A 637 31.55 -28.25 -36.28
N ASP A 638 30.44 -28.95 -36.50
CA ASP A 638 30.46 -30.32 -36.99
C ASP A 638 30.67 -30.25 -38.49
N PHE A 639 31.93 -30.38 -38.91
CA PHE A 639 32.20 -30.80 -40.28
C PHE A 639 31.80 -32.28 -40.35
N ASP A 640 30.54 -32.58 -40.67
CA ASP A 640 30.11 -33.96 -40.97
C ASP A 640 30.90 -34.44 -42.20
N PHE A 641 32.05 -35.06 -41.97
CA PHE A 641 32.85 -35.72 -43.00
C PHE A 641 32.22 -37.09 -43.29
N MET A 642 31.26 -37.15 -44.23
CA MET A 642 30.80 -38.43 -44.77
C MET A 642 31.91 -39.09 -45.60
N GLN A 643 32.43 -40.21 -45.10
CA GLN A 643 33.42 -41.04 -45.80
C GLN A 643 32.73 -41.79 -46.97
N ALA A 644 33.28 -41.68 -48.17
CA ALA A 644 32.91 -42.55 -49.29
C ALA A 644 33.63 -43.90 -49.13
N THR A 645 32.89 -44.95 -48.81
CA THR A 645 33.43 -46.32 -48.78
C THR A 645 33.63 -46.82 -50.20
N SER A 646 34.86 -47.15 -50.58
CA SER A 646 35.14 -47.97 -51.76
C SER A 646 35.10 -49.45 -51.39
N ASP A 647 34.40 -50.26 -52.19
CA ASP A 647 34.37 -51.71 -52.09
C ASP A 647 35.79 -52.28 -52.25
N THR A 648 36.38 -52.76 -51.14
CA THR A 648 37.01 -54.09 -50.99
C THR A 648 37.89 -54.15 -49.72
N GLY A 649 37.50 -55.01 -48.77
CA GLY A 649 38.46 -55.76 -47.94
C GLY A 649 38.89 -55.16 -46.59
N ASN A 650 38.08 -55.42 -45.56
CA ASN A 650 38.45 -55.72 -44.16
C ASN A 650 39.73 -55.09 -43.57
N ILE A 651 39.58 -53.92 -42.96
CA ILE A 651 40.13 -53.58 -41.63
C ILE A 651 39.05 -52.76 -40.89
N VAL A 652 38.58 -53.26 -39.75
CA VAL A 652 37.60 -52.57 -38.90
C VAL A 652 38.35 -51.60 -37.99
N TYR A 653 38.21 -50.31 -38.24
CA TYR A 653 38.35 -49.26 -37.23
C TYR A 653 36.96 -48.70 -36.96
N HIS A 654 36.50 -48.77 -35.71
CA HIS A 654 35.28 -48.12 -35.29
C HIS A 654 35.56 -46.62 -35.13
N GLU A 655 35.07 -45.81 -36.07
CA GLU A 655 34.87 -44.37 -35.86
C GLU A 655 33.52 -44.15 -35.18
N LEU A 656 33.55 -43.66 -33.94
CA LEU A 656 32.38 -43.13 -33.24
C LEU A 656 32.40 -41.61 -33.39
N HIS A 657 31.53 -41.05 -34.21
CA HIS A 657 31.02 -39.70 -33.97
C HIS A 657 29.52 -39.62 -34.22
N ASN A 658 28.90 -38.87 -33.31
CA ASN A 658 27.48 -38.63 -33.19
C ASN A 658 26.94 -37.72 -34.31
N SER A 659 26.08 -38.23 -35.20
CA SER A 659 24.98 -37.43 -35.74
C SER A 659 23.83 -38.30 -36.30
N LYS A 660 22.71 -38.28 -35.57
CA LYS A 660 21.31 -38.54 -35.97
C LYS A 660 21.02 -39.67 -36.96
N THR A 661 20.51 -40.78 -36.41
CA THR A 661 19.33 -41.46 -36.96
C THR A 661 18.12 -40.53 -36.82
N ILE A 662 17.70 -39.86 -37.89
CA ILE A 662 16.30 -39.42 -38.02
C ILE A 662 15.54 -40.57 -38.67
N ASN A 663 14.41 -40.92 -38.07
CA ASN A 663 13.46 -41.90 -38.54
C ASN A 663 13.21 -41.82 -40.05
N GLN A 664 13.03 -42.99 -40.66
CA GLN A 664 12.49 -43.19 -42.01
C GLN A 664 11.45 -42.12 -42.37
N ILE A 665 11.81 -41.24 -43.31
CA ILE A 665 10.85 -40.71 -44.26
C ILE A 665 11.32 -41.21 -45.61
N THR A 666 10.50 -42.08 -46.20
CA THR A 666 10.62 -42.57 -47.57
C THR A 666 10.58 -41.36 -48.50
N TYR A 667 11.73 -40.95 -49.02
CA TYR A 667 11.80 -40.18 -50.26
C TYR A 667 12.47 -41.08 -51.29
N GLU A 668 11.70 -41.39 -52.34
CA GLU A 668 12.20 -42.04 -53.53
C GLU A 668 13.46 -41.30 -54.02
N SER A 669 14.57 -42.03 -54.05
CA SER A 669 15.85 -41.56 -54.54
C SER A 669 15.76 -41.26 -56.04
N THR A 670 15.45 -40.02 -56.37
CA THR A 670 15.66 -39.47 -57.71
C THR A 670 16.66 -38.32 -57.64
N SER A 671 17.91 -38.66 -57.32
CA SER A 671 19.14 -38.06 -57.88
C SER A 671 20.33 -38.31 -56.94
N THR A 672 21.25 -39.15 -57.41
CA THR A 672 22.61 -39.26 -56.90
C THR A 672 23.41 -38.00 -57.28
N GLN A 673 23.13 -36.87 -56.66
CA GLN A 673 24.05 -35.72 -56.67
C GLN A 673 24.85 -35.72 -55.38
N GLU A 674 26.17 -35.91 -55.50
CA GLU A 674 27.18 -35.72 -54.45
C GLU A 674 26.90 -34.40 -53.71
N ARG A 675 26.42 -34.46 -52.46
CA ARG A 675 26.22 -33.28 -51.61
C ARG A 675 27.47 -33.04 -50.77
N GLY A 676 27.94 -31.80 -50.75
CA GLY A 676 28.89 -31.29 -49.75
C GLY A 676 30.01 -30.47 -50.36
N TRP A 677 30.95 -31.10 -51.06
CA TRP A 677 32.22 -30.49 -51.45
C TRP A 677 32.36 -30.43 -52.97
N LYS A 678 32.50 -29.22 -53.52
CA LYS A 678 32.82 -29.04 -54.94
C LYS A 678 34.27 -28.60 -55.07
N LYS A 679 35.08 -29.36 -55.81
CA LYS A 679 36.41 -28.93 -56.26
C LYS A 679 36.22 -27.73 -57.17
N GLU A 680 36.79 -26.61 -56.76
CA GLU A 680 36.67 -25.34 -57.46
C GLU A 680 38.01 -24.60 -57.33
N GLY A 681 38.54 -24.09 -58.44
CA GLY A 681 39.81 -23.36 -58.47
C GLY A 681 41.05 -24.27 -58.46
N SER A 682 42.16 -23.75 -57.93
CA SER A 682 43.50 -24.32 -58.09
C SER A 682 43.67 -25.70 -57.45
N PHE A 683 44.35 -26.58 -58.19
CA PHE A 683 44.85 -27.89 -57.79
C PHE A 683 46.37 -27.89 -57.83
N GLU A 684 47.01 -28.51 -56.84
CA GLU A 684 48.45 -28.72 -56.79
C GLU A 684 48.78 -30.03 -56.07
N ILE A 685 49.69 -30.83 -56.64
CA ILE A 685 50.33 -31.97 -55.98
C ILE A 685 51.80 -31.61 -55.77
N LEU A 686 52.29 -31.78 -54.55
CA LEU A 686 53.65 -31.44 -54.14
C LEU A 686 54.30 -32.64 -53.44
N ASP A 687 55.53 -32.98 -53.84
CA ASP A 687 56.43 -33.85 -53.07
C ASP A 687 57.02 -33.04 -51.91
N ILE A 688 56.65 -33.39 -50.68
CA ILE A 688 57.07 -32.63 -49.49
C ILE A 688 58.51 -32.93 -49.08
N THR A 689 59.13 -34.02 -49.56
CA THR A 689 60.52 -34.37 -49.17
C THR A 689 61.56 -33.42 -49.76
N ASN A 690 61.25 -32.86 -50.92
CA ASN A 690 62.15 -31.99 -51.69
C ASN A 690 61.47 -30.69 -52.15
N ASN A 691 60.22 -30.47 -51.73
CA ASN A 691 59.40 -29.30 -52.03
C ASN A 691 59.20 -29.07 -53.55
N LYS A 692 59.01 -30.16 -54.31
CA LYS A 692 58.82 -30.11 -55.77
C LYS A 692 57.36 -30.32 -56.16
N ILE A 693 56.87 -29.48 -57.06
CA ILE A 693 55.51 -29.56 -57.60
C ILE A 693 55.45 -30.70 -58.62
N LEU A 694 54.58 -31.68 -58.41
CA LEU A 694 54.36 -32.83 -59.29
C LEU A 694 53.23 -32.59 -60.30
N GLU A 695 52.16 -31.89 -59.90
CA GLU A 695 51.03 -31.58 -60.77
C GLU A 695 50.39 -30.24 -60.37
N THR A 696 49.91 -29.46 -61.34
CA THR A 696 49.11 -28.25 -61.09
C THR A 696 47.99 -28.13 -62.10
N GLY A 697 46.85 -27.58 -61.71
CA GLY A 697 45.76 -27.29 -62.64
C GLY A 697 44.64 -26.52 -61.97
N ASN A 698 43.48 -26.49 -62.61
CA ASN A 698 42.27 -25.94 -62.02
C ASN A 698 41.09 -26.90 -62.20
N TYR A 699 40.24 -26.98 -61.19
CA TYR A 699 38.92 -27.59 -61.27
C TYR A 699 37.84 -26.51 -61.40
N LYS A 700 36.77 -26.86 -62.09
CA LYS A 700 35.51 -26.11 -62.12
C LYS A 700 34.37 -27.10 -62.05
N ASN A 701 33.49 -26.98 -61.04
CA ASN A 701 32.39 -27.91 -60.79
C ASN A 701 32.84 -29.40 -60.80
N ASN A 702 33.83 -29.76 -59.99
CA ASN A 702 34.39 -31.12 -59.88
C ASN A 702 35.17 -31.65 -61.10
N LYS A 703 35.25 -30.91 -62.20
CA LYS A 703 35.92 -31.36 -63.43
C LYS A 703 37.20 -30.59 -63.72
N LYS A 704 38.24 -31.26 -64.25
CA LYS A 704 39.47 -30.62 -64.73
C LYS A 704 39.11 -29.58 -65.79
N HIS A 705 39.58 -28.36 -65.62
CA HIS A 705 39.28 -27.23 -66.49
C HIS A 705 40.52 -26.34 -66.69
N GLY A 706 40.72 -25.85 -67.92
CA GLY A 706 41.87 -25.03 -68.29
C GLY A 706 43.17 -25.82 -68.40
N LEU A 707 44.30 -25.13 -68.26
CA LEU A 707 45.64 -25.70 -68.42
C LEU A 707 46.08 -26.52 -67.20
N TRP A 708 46.46 -27.77 -67.43
CA TRP A 708 47.05 -28.68 -66.45
C TRP A 708 48.52 -28.92 -66.77
N LYS A 709 49.35 -29.01 -65.73
CA LYS A 709 50.79 -29.30 -65.83
C LYS A 709 51.16 -30.48 -64.96
N THR A 710 51.88 -31.45 -65.51
CA THR A 710 52.45 -32.58 -64.76
C THR A 710 53.97 -32.59 -64.93
N TYR A 711 54.71 -32.62 -63.84
CA TYR A 711 56.17 -32.50 -63.81
C TYR A 711 56.82 -33.86 -63.60
N ASN A 712 57.81 -34.18 -64.42
CA ASN A 712 58.69 -35.33 -64.23
C ASN A 712 60.14 -34.86 -64.13
N TYR A 713 60.64 -34.80 -62.89
CA TYR A 713 61.98 -34.30 -62.59
C TYR A 713 63.10 -35.29 -62.93
N GLU A 714 62.82 -36.59 -63.05
CA GLU A 714 63.84 -37.60 -63.40
C GLU A 714 64.39 -37.38 -64.81
N ILE A 715 63.52 -36.96 -65.73
CA ILE A 715 63.85 -36.66 -67.13
C ILE A 715 63.92 -35.16 -67.41
N GLY A 716 63.64 -34.31 -66.41
CA GLY A 716 63.70 -32.85 -66.53
C GLY A 716 62.64 -32.24 -67.45
N VAL A 717 61.46 -32.85 -67.58
CA VAL A 717 60.38 -32.45 -68.50
C VAL A 717 59.07 -32.26 -67.74
N TYR A 718 58.24 -31.30 -68.15
CA TYR A 718 56.84 -31.21 -67.73
C TYR A 718 55.91 -31.27 -68.95
N MET A 719 54.71 -31.80 -68.73
CA MET A 719 53.66 -31.96 -69.73
C MET A 719 52.55 -30.96 -69.44
N GLU A 720 52.08 -30.25 -70.47
CA GLU A 720 50.88 -29.40 -70.45
C GLU A 720 49.73 -30.06 -71.20
N GLN A 721 48.53 -29.97 -70.65
CA GLN A 721 47.31 -30.46 -71.28
C GLN A 721 46.13 -29.54 -70.94
N GLU A 722 45.42 -29.07 -71.97
CA GLU A 722 44.21 -28.27 -71.80
C GLU A 722 43.02 -29.18 -71.54
N PHE A 723 42.23 -28.91 -70.50
CA PHE A 723 41.02 -29.66 -70.18
C PHE A 723 39.78 -28.78 -70.32
N LYS A 724 38.71 -29.33 -70.90
CA LYS A 724 37.37 -28.72 -70.86
C LYS A 724 36.41 -29.73 -70.25
N GLU A 725 36.14 -29.58 -68.95
CA GLU A 725 35.22 -30.48 -68.22
C GLU A 725 35.66 -31.94 -68.31
N ASP A 726 36.89 -32.24 -67.87
CA ASP A 726 37.56 -33.56 -67.91
C ASP A 726 37.91 -34.09 -69.30
N ILE A 727 37.38 -33.51 -70.36
CA ILE A 727 37.79 -33.84 -71.73
C ILE A 727 39.19 -33.26 -71.95
N SER A 728 40.16 -34.16 -72.12
CA SER A 728 41.56 -33.80 -72.26
C SER A 728 41.93 -33.47 -73.72
N GLY A 729 42.71 -32.41 -73.89
CA GLY A 729 43.29 -32.01 -75.16
C GLY A 729 44.60 -32.73 -75.47
N ILE A 730 45.29 -32.25 -76.51
CA ILE A 730 46.60 -32.79 -76.93
C ILE A 730 47.65 -32.46 -75.86
N GLU A 731 48.41 -33.48 -75.45
CA GLU A 731 49.55 -33.34 -74.54
C GLU A 731 50.73 -32.63 -75.24
N LYS A 732 51.30 -31.61 -74.59
CA LYS A 732 52.52 -30.91 -75.03
C LYS A 732 53.62 -31.01 -73.98
N TYR A 733 54.84 -31.34 -74.39
CA TYR A 733 55.95 -31.60 -73.48
C TYR A 733 57.04 -30.53 -73.60
N TYR A 734 57.56 -30.07 -72.45
CA TYR A 734 58.54 -28.99 -72.36
C TYR A 734 59.66 -29.33 -71.37
N LEU A 735 60.87 -28.83 -71.62
CA LEU A 735 61.97 -28.91 -70.65
C LEU A 735 61.67 -28.02 -69.43
N ILE A 736 61.82 -28.56 -68.21
CA ILE A 736 61.52 -27.84 -66.95
C ILE A 736 62.35 -26.55 -66.83
N ASN A 737 63.64 -26.60 -67.14
CA ASN A 737 64.54 -25.46 -66.92
C ASN A 737 64.43 -24.36 -67.98
N THR A 738 64.22 -24.73 -69.26
CA THR A 738 64.25 -23.78 -70.39
C THR A 738 62.87 -23.42 -70.93
N LYS A 739 61.82 -24.18 -70.57
CA LYS A 739 60.44 -24.07 -71.08
C LYS A 739 60.32 -24.25 -72.61
N GLN A 740 61.34 -24.79 -73.27
CA GLN A 740 61.32 -25.11 -74.70
C GLN A 740 60.67 -26.47 -74.97
N LEU A 741 60.09 -26.65 -76.17
CA LEU A 741 59.45 -27.91 -76.60
C LEU A 741 60.45 -29.07 -76.54
N PHE A 742 60.08 -30.14 -75.84
CA PHE A 742 60.90 -31.33 -75.69
C PHE A 742 60.88 -32.18 -76.97
N SER A 743 62.04 -32.63 -77.44
CA SER A 743 62.16 -33.64 -78.48
C SER A 743 63.10 -34.74 -77.99
N GLY A 744 62.63 -35.97 -77.95
CA GLY A 744 63.40 -37.06 -77.38
C GLY A 744 62.57 -38.29 -77.06
N LYS A 745 63.22 -39.26 -76.43
CA LYS A 745 62.59 -40.47 -75.94
C LYS A 745 62.05 -40.21 -74.54
N TYR A 746 60.76 -40.47 -74.31
CA TYR A 746 60.11 -40.33 -73.02
C TYR A 746 59.84 -41.74 -72.48
N ILE A 747 60.47 -42.07 -71.35
CA ILE A 747 60.33 -43.36 -70.69
C ILE A 747 59.84 -43.07 -69.28
N VAL A 748 58.69 -43.65 -68.91
CA VAL A 748 58.15 -43.55 -67.56
C VAL A 748 57.80 -44.93 -67.05
N THR A 749 58.20 -45.19 -65.81
CA THR A 749 57.79 -46.36 -65.05
C THR A 749 56.87 -45.86 -63.94
N HIS A 750 55.61 -46.27 -63.94
CA HIS A 750 54.71 -45.93 -62.83
C HIS A 750 55.05 -46.81 -61.62
N GLN A 751 55.55 -46.23 -60.53
CA GLN A 751 55.95 -46.99 -59.34
C GLN A 751 54.79 -47.75 -58.67
N ASN A 752 53.54 -47.31 -58.84
CA ASN A 752 52.37 -47.95 -58.22
C ASN A 752 51.70 -49.03 -59.09
N SER A 753 52.02 -49.12 -60.39
CA SER A 753 51.46 -50.14 -61.29
C SER A 753 52.52 -51.03 -61.94
N ASN A 754 53.81 -50.71 -61.75
CA ASN A 754 54.95 -51.37 -62.40
C ASN A 754 54.80 -51.52 -63.93
N ILE A 755 53.95 -50.68 -64.55
CA ILE A 755 53.78 -50.61 -66.00
C ILE A 755 54.79 -49.57 -66.53
N LYS A 756 55.56 -49.98 -67.54
CA LYS A 756 56.51 -49.11 -68.23
C LYS A 756 55.91 -48.66 -69.56
N TYR A 757 56.03 -47.37 -69.87
CA TYR A 757 55.65 -46.81 -71.16
C TYR A 757 56.87 -46.18 -71.83
N GLU A 758 56.99 -46.39 -73.12
CA GLU A 758 58.04 -45.82 -73.95
C GLU A 758 57.41 -45.19 -75.18
N PHE A 759 57.61 -43.89 -75.36
CA PHE A 759 57.17 -43.20 -76.56
C PHE A 759 58.17 -42.13 -76.99
N LYS A 760 58.13 -41.79 -78.28
CA LYS A 760 58.93 -40.74 -78.87
C LYS A 760 58.12 -39.44 -78.92
N ILE A 761 58.77 -38.35 -78.56
CA ILE A 761 58.23 -37.01 -78.61
C ILE A 761 59.05 -36.22 -79.65
N SER A 762 58.37 -35.61 -80.61
CA SER A 762 58.97 -34.74 -81.62
C SER A 762 58.33 -33.36 -81.49
N THR A 763 59.15 -32.31 -81.31
CA THR A 763 58.67 -30.91 -81.19
C THR A 763 57.55 -30.73 -80.17
N GLY A 764 57.68 -31.38 -79.01
CA GLY A 764 56.75 -31.32 -77.89
C GLY A 764 55.49 -32.17 -78.04
N LEU A 765 55.29 -32.92 -79.13
CA LEU A 765 54.11 -33.76 -79.35
C LEU A 765 54.50 -35.24 -79.47
N ARG A 766 53.63 -36.17 -79.00
CA ARG A 766 53.83 -37.60 -79.22
C ARG A 766 53.83 -37.93 -80.72
N ASP A 767 54.85 -38.64 -81.18
CA ASP A 767 55.07 -38.88 -82.61
C ASP A 767 55.81 -40.20 -82.82
N GLY A 768 55.15 -41.16 -83.48
CA GLY A 768 55.66 -42.52 -83.68
C GLY A 768 54.91 -43.58 -82.86
N LYS A 769 55.57 -44.72 -82.59
CA LYS A 769 54.98 -45.82 -81.83
C LYS A 769 55.16 -45.59 -80.32
N SER A 770 54.06 -45.62 -79.59
CA SER A 770 54.02 -45.64 -78.12
C SER A 770 53.82 -47.08 -77.67
N LYS A 771 54.75 -47.62 -76.87
CA LYS A 771 54.75 -49.00 -76.40
C LYS A 771 54.48 -49.05 -74.90
N TYR A 772 53.67 -50.02 -74.50
CA TYR A 772 53.20 -50.21 -73.13
C TYR A 772 53.59 -51.62 -72.69
N TYR A 773 54.22 -51.76 -71.52
CA TYR A 773 54.75 -53.02 -71.01
C TYR A 773 54.19 -53.35 -69.62
N ASN A 774 53.73 -54.58 -69.39
CA ASN A 774 53.29 -55.02 -68.05
C ASN A 774 54.46 -55.24 -67.07
N GLU A 775 54.14 -55.63 -65.83
CA GLU A 775 55.10 -55.87 -64.73
C GLU A 775 56.19 -56.89 -65.06
N GLN A 776 55.95 -57.80 -66.01
CA GLN A 776 56.89 -58.84 -66.45
C GLN A 776 57.76 -58.38 -67.63
N GLY A 777 57.65 -57.10 -68.05
CA GLY A 777 58.36 -56.54 -69.20
C GLY A 777 57.77 -56.95 -70.56
N LYS A 778 56.58 -57.57 -70.60
CA LYS A 778 55.91 -57.96 -71.83
C LYS A 778 55.11 -56.80 -72.41
N GLU A 779 55.30 -56.51 -73.70
CA GLU A 779 54.51 -55.50 -74.41
C GLU A 779 53.02 -55.92 -74.40
N ILE A 780 52.17 -55.06 -73.83
CA ILE A 780 50.72 -55.27 -73.69
C ILE A 780 49.91 -54.40 -74.64
N LYS A 781 50.46 -53.29 -75.11
CA LYS A 781 49.79 -52.38 -76.05
C LYS A 781 50.84 -51.64 -76.86
N THR A 782 50.55 -51.41 -78.13
CA THR A 782 51.28 -50.44 -78.95
C THR A 782 50.27 -49.58 -79.69
N GLU A 783 50.48 -48.27 -79.63
CA GLU A 783 49.66 -47.28 -80.30
C GLU A 783 50.53 -46.46 -81.24
N LYS A 784 49.98 -46.02 -82.37
CA LYS A 784 50.69 -45.13 -83.30
C LYS A 784 50.15 -43.72 -83.15
N TYR A 785 51.04 -42.77 -82.93
CA TYR A 785 50.74 -41.35 -82.84
C TYR A 785 51.38 -40.61 -84.01
N GLU A 786 50.68 -39.59 -84.50
CA GLU A 786 51.21 -38.63 -85.46
C GLU A 786 50.83 -37.23 -84.99
N LYS A 787 51.83 -36.39 -84.66
CA LYS A 787 51.64 -35.03 -84.14
C LYS A 787 50.63 -34.94 -82.97
N GLY A 788 50.69 -35.89 -82.04
CA GLY A 788 49.85 -35.94 -80.84
C GLY A 788 48.48 -36.61 -81.01
N ILE A 789 48.10 -37.05 -82.23
CA ILE A 789 46.81 -37.72 -82.50
C ILE A 789 47.03 -39.23 -82.65
N ILE A 790 46.22 -40.04 -81.96
CA ILE A 790 46.23 -41.50 -82.11
C ILE A 790 45.67 -41.91 -83.47
N LYS A 791 46.36 -42.79 -84.18
CA LYS A 791 45.95 -43.37 -85.45
C LYS A 791 45.59 -44.83 -85.19
N SER A 792 44.31 -45.16 -85.41
CA SER A 792 43.79 -46.54 -85.32
C SER A 792 44.53 -47.49 -86.25
#